data_AF-A0A9D1Q6A0-F1
#
_entry.id   AF-A0A9D1Q6A0-F1
#
_cell.length_a   1.000
_cell.length_b   1.000
_cell.length_c   1.000
_cell.angle_alpha   90.00
_cell.angle_beta   90.00
_cell.angle_gamma   90.00
#
_symmetry.space_group_name_H-M   'P 1'
#
loop_
_entity.id
_entity.type
_entity.pdbx_description
1 polymer ?
#
loop_
_entity_poly.entity_id
_entity_poly.type
_entity_poly.pdbx_seq_one_letter_code
_entity_poly.pdbx_strand_id
1 'polypeptide(L)'
;NMNLIPGTYQNIEGFTVWAISSRAQYNEFETMRLQTKRALMETTSEALLLSLASRNLVIGLSATAYLNRAVNNFDLPWIKQCLQYIRNARTPGIELDQFGYPFDPEDKASFTQKPIPYVETKDDEIYQEAIIEHLSTLKQKQRDAKIELIESEFTFPSVVQDEAESLLDPIVEGFFQRSKHQNENSKVIHYRQSIVEKLIAICYMSTENKHSGQIAFVNSFHYFKKWLMHTDATESRKRLKSLKSHIPLQKTEHWQNLSKDAQKSLRNFINPNSEIFTHYLEINEKPLFLWFLDARCQKEPFFQEAYLASYQLNCPILIITQTASASNGINLDFYNSLNKREDLSVLYILEAQHFYFGRHKFDDASSERNLGDMALASDEIRDLYKYAQKYGLSNSKFSQYIPNIINGNQSSLNNDYKYSYDYCLNTMATLQQQIGRAERVWEKQTHATKVYLAPAIVQQVNRFGNSIDYSNNKKQLSHFNAEVIIQVQKLYEKRSQLFELTSLTTRTYDGQLIIEIIDELIIPMIQSLRQSENTTDAYYLHQIWIKLGDAVLRQQFSWSILDEGKLKQYNGQNPMIQKLIIALQKPLFEWACFKLPKDTQDLNEIWYNPQTMQFFNGQKPYTIPYLNNDIYDLIAHNQIIATGLRLRGYPISFNKHPDYVYNPTCEDQSSPPLVDNRYALHPYMIQRILKGRLGEKATEFLLAKNGFKIHEGLFSQRTFENYDIAIENCDYRIDAKLWSRSYMDLIENRYFEWRNGAQKINSFALFDAPMASDEHHIGLGDPSLSAAEKIESDPQKLIDKLKNIRTYEGNEKVLVIMNLYDHSRESEILGYDENLQPISPDNLTEASIITLNSALDRNNPDCTSPAFNTLRTLLSMNILSNSDSDRDSDNDGNSGLESKLETEIGADHETF
;
A
#
# COMPACT_ATOMS: atom_id res chain seq x y z
N ASN A 1 -36.49 -1.24 17.47
CA ASN A 1 -36.26 -1.62 16.06
C ASN A 1 -35.25 -0.76 15.28
N MET A 2 -34.51 0.19 15.87
CA MET A 2 -33.46 0.92 15.11
C MET A 2 -32.34 0.01 14.55
N ASN A 3 -32.14 -1.21 15.10
CA ASN A 3 -31.17 -2.18 14.63
C ASN A 3 -31.36 -2.64 13.16
N LEU A 4 -32.51 -2.33 12.54
CA LEU A 4 -32.73 -2.55 11.10
C LEU A 4 -31.93 -1.57 10.22
N ILE A 5 -31.56 -0.40 10.76
CA ILE A 5 -30.61 0.50 10.09
C ILE A 5 -29.20 -0.08 10.30
N PRO A 6 -28.47 -0.42 9.22
CA PRO A 6 -27.13 -1.00 9.33
C PRO A 6 -26.19 -0.15 10.19
N GLY A 7 -25.34 -0.78 10.99
CA GLY A 7 -24.35 -0.09 11.83
C GLY A 7 -24.90 0.52 13.13
N THR A 8 -26.21 0.46 13.39
CA THR A 8 -26.83 1.10 14.56
C THR A 8 -26.30 0.61 15.89
N TYR A 9 -26.18 -0.70 16.07
CA TYR A 9 -25.67 -1.25 17.33
C TYR A 9 -24.25 -0.75 17.61
N GLN A 10 -23.38 -0.76 16.60
CA GLN A 10 -21.99 -0.36 16.74
C GLN A 10 -21.81 1.14 16.91
N ASN A 11 -22.65 1.94 16.25
CA ASN A 11 -22.66 3.39 16.44
C ASN A 11 -23.21 3.77 17.82
N ILE A 12 -24.21 3.07 18.37
CA ILE A 12 -24.80 3.42 19.68
C ILE A 12 -23.97 2.90 20.86
N GLU A 13 -23.66 1.60 20.89
CA GLU A 13 -23.08 0.93 22.07
C GLU A 13 -21.56 1.06 22.15
N GLY A 14 -20.93 1.68 21.15
CA GLY A 14 -19.48 1.82 21.07
C GLY A 14 -18.79 0.45 21.03
N PHE A 15 -17.62 0.33 21.67
CA PHE A 15 -16.88 -0.92 21.73
C PHE A 15 -15.83 -0.95 22.85
N THR A 16 -15.39 -2.16 23.21
CA THR A 16 -14.21 -2.39 24.04
C THR A 16 -13.28 -3.37 23.34
N VAL A 17 -12.00 -3.02 23.22
CA VAL A 17 -10.95 -3.91 22.73
C VAL A 17 -9.89 -4.13 23.80
N TRP A 18 -9.55 -5.39 24.01
CA TRP A 18 -8.48 -5.82 24.91
C TRP A 18 -7.31 -6.36 24.08
N ALA A 19 -6.13 -5.78 24.27
CA ALA A 19 -4.89 -6.37 23.79
C ALA A 19 -4.13 -6.94 24.98
N ILE A 20 -3.81 -8.22 24.90
CA ILE A 20 -3.07 -8.95 25.94
C ILE A 20 -1.73 -9.34 25.33
N SER A 21 -0.63 -8.90 25.95
CA SER A 21 0.72 -9.24 25.51
C SER A 21 1.57 -9.70 26.70
N SER A 22 2.44 -10.70 26.53
CA SER A 22 3.46 -11.02 27.54
C SER A 22 4.70 -10.15 27.32
N ARG A 23 5.40 -9.77 28.40
CA ARG A 23 6.69 -9.08 28.29
C ARG A 23 7.75 -10.08 27.83
N ALA A 24 8.03 -10.13 26.53
CA ALA A 24 8.85 -11.17 25.93
C ALA A 24 10.34 -11.05 26.29
N GLN A 25 10.86 -12.13 26.87
CA GLN A 25 12.21 -12.64 26.57
C GLN A 25 12.23 -14.17 26.40
N TYR A 26 11.13 -14.87 26.68
CA TYR A 26 11.02 -16.32 26.54
C TYR A 26 9.72 -16.66 25.80
N ASN A 27 9.77 -17.67 24.93
CA ASN A 27 8.69 -18.17 24.07
C ASN A 27 7.53 -18.84 24.85
N GLU A 28 7.35 -18.51 26.13
CA GLU A 28 6.29 -19.06 26.98
C GLU A 28 5.33 -17.95 27.43
N PHE A 29 4.04 -18.23 27.32
CA PHE A 29 2.96 -17.34 27.74
C PHE A 29 2.89 -17.33 29.29
N GLU A 30 3.76 -16.55 29.95
CA GLU A 30 3.75 -16.40 31.41
C GLU A 30 2.49 -15.62 31.85
N THR A 31 1.49 -16.34 32.39
CA THR A 31 0.24 -15.78 32.93
C THR A 31 0.46 -14.72 34.03
N MET A 32 1.60 -14.79 34.73
CA MET A 32 1.97 -13.85 35.80
C MET A 32 2.59 -12.53 35.31
N ARG A 33 2.89 -12.39 34.00
CA ARG A 33 3.50 -11.19 33.40
C ARG A 33 2.71 -10.62 32.22
N LEU A 34 1.40 -10.85 32.21
CA LEU A 34 0.51 -10.29 31.19
C LEU A 34 0.41 -8.77 31.32
N GLN A 35 0.66 -8.09 30.21
CA GLN A 35 0.31 -6.69 30.02
C GLN A 35 -1.02 -6.61 29.28
N THR A 36 -1.99 -5.96 29.91
CA THR A 36 -3.30 -5.70 29.30
C THR A 36 -3.38 -4.23 28.91
N LYS A 37 -3.64 -3.97 27.63
CA LYS A 37 -4.07 -2.65 27.16
C LYS A 37 -5.55 -2.72 26.81
N ARG A 38 -6.28 -1.66 27.15
CA ARG A 38 -7.71 -1.55 26.88
C ARG A 38 -8.00 -0.27 26.12
N ALA A 39 -8.49 -0.41 24.90
CA ALA A 39 -9.13 0.68 24.16
C ALA A 39 -10.64 0.57 24.38
N LEU A 40 -11.24 1.64 24.89
CA LEU A 40 -12.67 1.70 25.22
C LEU A 40 -13.27 2.94 24.56
N MET A 41 -14.43 2.77 23.95
CA MET A 41 -15.32 3.84 23.51
C MET A 41 -16.72 3.47 23.98
N GLU A 42 -17.22 4.11 25.03
CA GLU A 42 -18.54 3.80 25.62
C GLU A 42 -19.70 4.23 24.70
N THR A 43 -19.48 5.28 23.90
CA THR A 43 -20.41 5.76 22.89
C THR A 43 -19.61 6.38 21.75
N THR A 44 -20.10 6.25 20.52
CA THR A 44 -19.45 6.92 19.38
C THR A 44 -19.85 8.39 19.31
N SER A 45 -19.05 9.17 18.56
CA SER A 45 -19.35 10.57 18.29
C SER A 45 -20.62 10.72 17.44
N GLU A 46 -20.92 9.75 16.59
CA GLU A 46 -22.14 9.65 15.79
C GLU A 46 -23.38 9.51 16.70
N ALA A 47 -23.34 8.64 17.71
CA ALA A 47 -24.45 8.49 18.66
C ALA A 47 -24.65 9.73 19.54
N LEU A 48 -23.57 10.40 19.95
CA LEU A 48 -23.65 11.68 20.65
C LEU A 48 -24.33 12.74 19.78
N LEU A 49 -23.93 12.85 18.51
CA LEU A 49 -24.52 13.78 17.56
C LEU A 49 -26.00 13.45 17.29
N LEU A 50 -26.35 12.17 17.12
CA LEU A 50 -27.73 11.72 16.97
C LEU A 50 -28.57 12.08 18.21
N SER A 51 -28.05 11.84 19.41
CA SER A 51 -28.73 12.18 20.66
C SER A 51 -29.03 13.68 20.75
N LEU A 52 -28.04 14.52 20.41
CA LEU A 52 -28.19 15.98 20.36
C LEU A 52 -29.21 16.42 19.31
N ALA A 53 -29.07 15.96 18.07
CA ALA A 53 -29.93 16.30 16.94
C ALA A 53 -31.36 15.75 17.12
N SER A 54 -31.54 14.69 17.90
CA SER A 54 -32.87 14.15 18.19
C SER A 54 -33.72 15.06 19.08
N ARG A 55 -33.12 16.04 19.77
CA ARG A 55 -33.80 16.91 20.75
C ARG A 55 -33.66 18.40 20.43
N ASN A 56 -32.65 18.75 19.63
CA ASN A 56 -32.28 20.13 19.35
C ASN A 56 -32.11 20.32 17.85
N LEU A 57 -32.31 21.55 17.38
CA LEU A 57 -31.82 21.96 16.07
C LEU A 57 -30.28 22.07 16.14
N VAL A 58 -29.58 21.21 15.41
CA VAL A 58 -28.12 21.20 15.33
C VAL A 58 -27.71 21.69 13.94
N ILE A 59 -26.93 22.77 13.90
CA ILE A 59 -26.39 23.33 12.66
C ILE A 59 -24.89 23.03 12.62
N GLY A 60 -24.48 22.19 11.66
CA GLY A 60 -23.08 21.89 11.39
C GLY A 60 -22.56 22.69 10.21
N LEU A 61 -21.43 23.37 10.36
CA LEU A 61 -20.76 24.08 9.27
C LEU A 61 -19.55 23.26 8.82
N SER A 62 -19.56 22.82 7.57
CA SER A 62 -18.43 22.08 6.98
C SER A 62 -18.31 22.40 5.51
N ALA A 63 -17.11 22.79 5.09
CA ALA A 63 -16.79 23.05 3.68
C ALA A 63 -16.77 21.77 2.83
N THR A 64 -16.70 20.60 3.47
CA THR A 64 -16.41 19.32 2.81
C THR A 64 -17.34 18.20 3.29
N ALA A 65 -18.45 18.52 3.97
CA ALA A 65 -19.38 17.51 4.50
C ALA A 65 -20.07 16.69 3.40
N TYR A 66 -20.17 17.24 2.19
CA TYR A 66 -20.71 16.54 1.03
C TYR A 66 -19.78 15.40 0.54
N LEU A 67 -18.50 15.43 0.92
CA LEU A 67 -17.58 14.33 0.68
C LEU A 67 -17.84 13.25 1.72
N ASN A 68 -18.51 12.18 1.29
CA ASN A 68 -18.83 11.06 2.16
C ASN A 68 -17.55 10.25 2.43
N ARG A 69 -16.76 10.66 3.42
CA ARG A 69 -15.54 9.98 3.89
C ARG A 69 -15.87 9.06 5.06
N ALA A 70 -15.10 7.99 5.25
CA ALA A 70 -15.17 7.13 6.42
C ALA A 70 -14.23 7.60 7.54
N VAL A 71 -12.95 7.80 7.20
CA VAL A 71 -11.92 8.23 8.17
C VAL A 71 -12.01 9.74 8.40
N ASN A 72 -11.89 10.18 9.65
CA ASN A 72 -11.97 11.60 10.06
C ASN A 72 -13.25 12.32 9.59
N ASN A 73 -14.38 11.62 9.59
CA ASN A 73 -15.68 12.14 9.20
C ASN A 73 -16.83 11.42 9.91
N PHE A 74 -17.95 12.10 10.13
CA PHE A 74 -19.16 11.48 10.68
C PHE A 74 -19.87 10.62 9.62
N ASP A 75 -20.51 9.54 10.05
CA ASP A 75 -21.49 8.80 9.23
C ASP A 75 -22.82 9.57 9.14
N LEU A 76 -22.83 10.65 8.35
CA LEU A 76 -24.03 11.46 8.12
C LEU A 76 -25.19 10.66 7.53
N PRO A 77 -25.00 9.74 6.56
CA PRO A 77 -26.07 8.88 6.07
C PRO A 77 -26.76 8.07 7.16
N TRP A 78 -26.00 7.49 8.10
CA TRP A 78 -26.56 6.78 9.24
C TRP A 78 -27.36 7.72 10.15
N ILE A 79 -26.78 8.88 10.52
CA ILE A 79 -27.44 9.87 11.39
C ILE A 79 -28.77 10.32 10.77
N LYS A 80 -28.81 10.65 9.48
CA LYS A 80 -30.03 11.09 8.78
C LYS A 80 -31.11 9.99 8.81
N GLN A 81 -30.75 8.73 8.57
CA GLN A 81 -31.69 7.60 8.63
C GLN A 81 -32.23 7.37 10.04
N CYS A 82 -31.40 7.48 11.07
CA CYS A 82 -31.83 7.36 12.46
C CYS A 82 -32.74 8.52 12.87
N LEU A 83 -32.44 9.75 12.46
CA LEU A 83 -33.31 10.91 12.72
C LEU A 83 -34.68 10.75 12.04
N GLN A 84 -34.73 10.22 10.81
CA GLN A 84 -35.98 9.92 10.12
C GLN A 84 -36.79 8.84 10.83
N TYR A 85 -36.15 7.78 11.31
CA TYR A 85 -36.81 6.77 12.15
C TYR A 85 -37.39 7.39 13.43
N ILE A 86 -36.60 8.20 14.15
CA ILE A 86 -37.02 8.87 15.38
C ILE A 86 -38.17 9.85 15.11
N ARG A 87 -38.12 10.58 13.98
CA ARG A 87 -39.20 11.47 13.53
C ARG A 87 -40.50 10.68 13.37
N ASN A 88 -40.49 9.58 12.63
CA ASN A 88 -41.66 8.73 12.43
C ASN A 88 -42.19 8.18 13.75
N ALA A 89 -41.29 7.70 14.61
CA ALA A 89 -41.63 7.17 15.92
C ALA A 89 -42.31 8.21 16.82
N ARG A 90 -41.87 9.48 16.79
CA ARG A 90 -42.43 10.55 17.63
C ARG A 90 -43.61 11.30 17.02
N THR A 91 -43.85 11.16 15.72
CA THR A 91 -44.95 11.85 15.02
C THR A 91 -46.29 11.14 15.30
N PRO A 92 -47.32 11.85 15.82
CA PRO A 92 -48.66 11.29 15.99
C PRO A 92 -49.28 10.85 14.66
N GLY A 93 -49.98 9.71 14.65
CA GLY A 93 -50.67 9.18 13.47
C GLY A 93 -49.81 8.43 12.46
N ILE A 94 -48.49 8.30 12.70
CA ILE A 94 -47.60 7.42 11.94
C ILE A 94 -47.41 6.12 12.71
N GLU A 95 -48.04 5.04 12.24
CA GLU A 95 -48.03 3.72 12.90
C GLU A 95 -46.90 2.81 12.40
N LEU A 96 -46.37 3.07 11.19
CA LEU A 96 -45.32 2.28 10.56
C LEU A 96 -44.00 3.05 10.51
N ASP A 97 -42.89 2.34 10.66
CA ASP A 97 -41.55 2.88 10.45
C ASP A 97 -41.22 3.03 8.94
N GLN A 98 -40.05 3.59 8.64
CA GLN A 98 -39.60 3.82 7.26
C GLN A 98 -39.36 2.54 6.44
N PHE A 99 -39.39 1.36 7.09
CA PHE A 99 -39.25 0.05 6.47
C PHE A 99 -40.58 -0.71 6.40
N GLY A 100 -41.69 -0.10 6.86
CA GLY A 100 -43.02 -0.68 6.83
C GLY A 100 -43.38 -1.56 8.04
N TYR A 101 -42.57 -1.56 9.12
CA TYR A 101 -42.87 -2.31 10.33
C TYR A 101 -43.66 -1.47 11.34
N PRO A 102 -44.64 -2.02 12.05
CA PRO A 102 -45.38 -1.29 13.07
C PRO A 102 -44.48 -0.93 14.27
N PHE A 103 -44.71 0.25 14.85
CA PHE A 103 -44.13 0.60 16.15
C PHE A 103 -44.84 -0.14 17.27
N ASP A 104 -44.10 -0.50 18.32
CA ASP A 104 -44.71 -1.04 19.53
C ASP A 104 -45.63 0.02 20.18
N PRO A 105 -46.88 -0.32 20.53
CA PRO A 105 -47.84 0.65 21.08
C PRO A 105 -47.39 1.31 22.39
N GLU A 106 -46.69 0.59 23.27
CA GLU A 106 -46.20 1.12 24.55
C GLU A 106 -45.03 2.09 24.32
N ASP A 107 -44.08 1.72 23.46
CA ASP A 107 -42.98 2.58 23.06
C ASP A 107 -43.47 3.84 22.35
N LYS A 108 -44.47 3.70 21.46
CA LYS A 108 -45.07 4.81 20.71
C LYS A 108 -45.71 5.84 21.64
N ALA A 109 -46.43 5.39 22.66
CA ALA A 109 -47.02 6.26 23.67
C ALA A 109 -45.94 7.07 24.43
N SER A 110 -44.77 6.48 24.71
CA SER A 110 -43.64 7.19 25.31
C SER A 110 -42.96 8.17 24.33
N PHE A 111 -42.78 7.77 23.07
CA PHE A 111 -42.08 8.57 22.07
C PHE A 111 -42.83 9.85 21.68
N THR A 112 -44.15 9.80 21.58
CA THR A 112 -44.98 10.96 21.25
C THR A 112 -44.89 12.10 22.28
N GLN A 113 -44.41 11.83 23.49
CA GLN A 113 -44.16 12.86 24.52
C GLN A 113 -42.83 13.60 24.32
N LYS A 114 -41.99 13.17 23.37
CA LYS A 114 -40.65 13.73 23.12
C LYS A 114 -40.65 14.66 21.89
N PRO A 115 -39.73 15.64 21.80
CA PRO A 115 -39.64 16.53 20.64
C PRO A 115 -39.45 15.75 19.33
N ILE A 116 -40.13 16.18 18.26
CA ILE A 116 -39.95 15.62 16.93
C ILE A 116 -38.68 16.23 16.32
N PRO A 117 -37.67 15.43 15.95
CA PRO A 117 -36.47 15.98 15.31
C PRO A 117 -36.78 16.55 13.94
N TYR A 118 -36.07 17.62 13.58
CA TYR A 118 -36.07 18.12 12.22
C TYR A 118 -35.32 17.15 11.31
N VAL A 119 -35.91 16.82 10.17
CA VAL A 119 -35.28 16.06 9.11
C VAL A 119 -35.50 16.81 7.82
N GLU A 120 -34.40 17.10 7.15
CA GLU A 120 -34.35 17.79 5.86
C GLU A 120 -35.30 17.13 4.85
N THR A 121 -36.13 17.94 4.22
CA THR A 121 -37.03 17.52 3.14
C THR A 121 -36.38 17.77 1.78
N LYS A 122 -36.93 17.18 0.72
CA LYS A 122 -36.46 17.45 -0.65
C LYS A 122 -36.57 18.93 -1.04
N ASP A 123 -37.60 19.61 -0.55
CA ASP A 123 -37.77 21.05 -0.81
C ASP A 123 -36.68 21.87 -0.10
N ASP A 124 -36.27 21.45 1.09
CA ASP A 124 -35.14 22.06 1.81
C ASP A 124 -33.83 21.87 1.05
N GLU A 125 -33.55 20.68 0.52
CA GLU A 125 -32.37 20.40 -0.31
C GLU A 125 -32.34 21.31 -1.55
N ILE A 126 -33.45 21.41 -2.28
CA ILE A 126 -33.58 22.27 -3.46
C ILE A 126 -33.34 23.74 -3.09
N TYR A 127 -33.91 24.19 -1.96
CA TYR A 127 -33.73 25.57 -1.50
C TYR A 127 -32.28 25.85 -1.08
N GLN A 128 -31.62 24.92 -0.41
CA GLN A 128 -30.20 25.03 -0.06
C GLN A 128 -29.32 25.09 -1.30
N GLU A 129 -29.54 24.21 -2.28
CA GLU A 129 -28.81 24.23 -3.55
C GLU A 129 -28.97 25.58 -4.26
N ALA A 130 -30.19 26.12 -4.30
CA ALA A 130 -30.45 27.42 -4.90
C ALA A 130 -29.72 28.57 -4.18
N ILE A 131 -29.66 28.54 -2.84
CA ILE A 131 -28.90 29.52 -2.06
C ILE A 131 -27.40 29.40 -2.33
N ILE A 132 -26.86 28.18 -2.30
CA ILE A 132 -25.43 27.92 -2.53
C ILE A 132 -25.03 28.42 -3.92
N GLU A 133 -25.83 28.09 -4.94
CA GLU A 133 -25.59 28.54 -6.31
C GLU A 133 -25.66 30.06 -6.43
N HIS A 134 -26.64 30.69 -5.79
CA HIS A 134 -26.77 32.15 -5.76
C HIS A 134 -25.56 32.82 -5.11
N LEU A 135 -25.15 32.35 -3.92
CA LEU A 135 -24.00 32.89 -3.18
C LEU A 135 -22.69 32.66 -3.93
N SER A 136 -22.49 31.48 -4.50
CA SER A 136 -21.31 31.14 -5.31
C SER A 136 -21.21 32.06 -6.52
N THR A 137 -22.31 32.25 -7.24
CA THR A 137 -22.39 33.15 -8.41
C THR A 137 -22.14 34.60 -8.03
N LEU A 138 -22.73 35.07 -6.94
CA LEU A 138 -22.57 36.44 -6.48
C LEU A 138 -21.12 36.72 -6.05
N LYS A 139 -20.52 35.81 -5.28
CA LYS A 139 -19.12 35.88 -4.88
C LYS A 139 -18.17 35.84 -6.08
N GLN A 140 -18.42 34.96 -7.04
CA GLN A 140 -17.64 34.88 -8.28
C GLN A 140 -17.67 36.20 -9.04
N LYS A 141 -18.85 36.79 -9.25
CA LYS A 141 -19.02 38.09 -9.93
C LYS A 141 -18.32 39.23 -9.21
N GLN A 142 -18.40 39.25 -7.88
CA GLN A 142 -17.79 40.32 -7.09
C GLN A 142 -16.26 40.21 -7.05
N ARG A 143 -15.74 38.99 -6.90
CA ARG A 143 -14.31 38.74 -6.74
C ARG A 143 -13.54 38.82 -8.07
N ASP A 144 -14.16 38.40 -9.18
CA ASP A 144 -13.58 38.41 -10.55
C ASP A 144 -12.16 37.82 -10.60
N ALA A 145 -11.93 36.78 -9.80
CA ALA A 145 -10.61 36.22 -9.60
C ALA A 145 -10.29 35.13 -10.63
N LYS A 146 -9.04 35.15 -11.11
CA LYS A 146 -8.49 34.15 -12.03
C LYS A 146 -7.57 33.21 -11.26
N ILE A 147 -7.56 31.94 -11.65
CA ILE A 147 -6.68 30.92 -11.07
C ILE A 147 -5.75 30.37 -12.13
N GLU A 148 -4.49 30.24 -11.77
CA GLU A 148 -3.46 29.58 -12.56
C GLU A 148 -2.95 28.36 -11.78
N LEU A 149 -3.25 27.17 -12.29
CA LEU A 149 -2.75 25.92 -11.73
C LEU A 149 -1.43 25.53 -12.38
N ILE A 150 -0.44 25.22 -11.55
CA ILE A 150 0.91 24.83 -11.97
C ILE A 150 1.26 23.53 -11.27
N GLU A 151 1.47 22.46 -12.03
CA GLU A 151 2.07 21.23 -11.50
C GLU A 151 3.57 21.45 -11.33
N SER A 152 4.10 21.15 -10.13
CA SER A 152 5.50 21.42 -9.80
C SER A 152 6.08 20.32 -8.92
N GLU A 153 7.28 19.87 -9.26
CA GLU A 153 8.11 19.00 -8.40
C GLU A 153 8.84 19.78 -7.31
N PHE A 154 8.69 21.11 -7.27
CA PHE A 154 9.35 22.03 -6.34
C PHE A 154 10.88 21.90 -6.40
N THR A 155 11.43 21.86 -7.61
CA THR A 155 12.88 21.83 -7.85
C THR A 155 13.46 23.24 -7.86
N PHE A 156 14.78 23.34 -7.67
CA PHE A 156 15.49 24.60 -7.77
C PHE A 156 15.33 25.24 -9.17
N PRO A 157 15.33 26.58 -9.26
CA PRO A 157 15.45 27.27 -10.54
C PRO A 157 16.78 26.91 -11.21
N SER A 158 16.79 26.83 -12.55
CA SER A 158 17.97 26.45 -13.34
C SER A 158 19.24 27.25 -13.02
N VAL A 159 19.10 28.53 -12.66
CA VAL A 159 20.20 29.43 -12.31
C VAL A 159 20.95 29.01 -11.05
N VAL A 160 20.31 28.25 -10.16
CA VAL A 160 20.82 27.86 -8.84
C VAL A 160 20.96 26.34 -8.72
N GLN A 161 20.68 25.59 -9.79
CA GLN A 161 20.72 24.14 -9.82
C GLN A 161 22.11 23.61 -9.44
N ASP A 162 23.17 24.23 -9.98
CA ASP A 162 24.56 23.87 -9.73
C ASP A 162 24.98 24.17 -8.28
N GLU A 163 24.43 25.24 -7.66
CA GLU A 163 24.68 25.55 -6.24
C GLU A 163 23.95 24.56 -5.31
N ALA A 164 22.83 24.00 -5.79
CA ALA A 164 21.98 23.08 -5.05
C ALA A 164 22.41 21.61 -5.19
N GLU A 165 23.26 21.27 -6.15
CA GLU A 165 23.80 19.93 -6.29
C GLU A 165 24.56 19.53 -5.01
N SER A 166 24.17 18.40 -4.41
CA SER A 166 24.77 17.93 -3.16
C SER A 166 24.63 18.92 -1.98
N LEU A 167 23.59 19.75 -1.97
CA LEU A 167 23.39 20.83 -0.97
C LEU A 167 23.46 20.34 0.48
N LEU A 168 22.94 19.14 0.74
CA LEU A 168 22.81 18.58 2.08
C LEU A 168 23.97 17.66 2.50
N ASP A 169 24.91 17.34 1.62
CA ASP A 169 26.07 16.48 1.90
C ASP A 169 26.92 16.91 3.11
N PRO A 170 27.16 18.22 3.38
CA PRO A 170 27.92 18.65 4.55
C PRO A 170 27.25 18.33 5.89
N ILE A 171 25.98 17.96 5.88
CA ILE A 171 25.18 17.76 7.08
C ILE A 171 25.33 16.29 7.52
N VAL A 172 25.77 16.09 8.75
CA VAL A 172 25.87 14.75 9.34
C VAL A 172 24.52 14.03 9.36
N GLU A 173 24.49 12.71 9.12
CA GLU A 173 23.24 11.92 9.06
C GLU A 173 22.37 12.06 10.32
N GLY A 174 22.99 12.18 11.49
CA GLY A 174 22.30 12.42 12.77
C GLY A 174 21.48 13.72 12.83
N PHE A 175 21.71 14.67 11.91
CA PHE A 175 20.93 15.90 11.83
C PHE A 175 19.47 15.64 11.54
N PHE A 176 19.19 14.67 10.66
CA PHE A 176 17.86 14.30 10.22
C PHE A 176 17.22 13.24 11.09
N GLN A 177 17.82 12.84 12.21
CA GLN A 177 17.27 11.85 13.13
C GLN A 177 16.39 12.50 14.20
N ARG A 178 15.35 11.80 14.68
CA ARG A 178 14.51 12.26 15.81
C ARG A 178 15.17 12.06 17.17
N SER A 179 15.96 11.00 17.35
CA SER A 179 16.70 10.75 18.59
C SER A 179 18.09 10.16 18.30
N LYS A 180 19.08 10.48 19.15
CA LYS A 180 20.45 9.96 19.06
C LYS A 180 20.56 8.44 19.28
N HIS A 181 19.49 7.77 19.72
CA HIS A 181 19.49 6.35 20.11
C HIS A 181 18.58 5.47 19.25
N GLN A 182 17.99 5.99 18.18
CA GLN A 182 17.16 5.22 17.25
C GLN A 182 17.80 5.21 15.86
N ASN A 183 18.16 4.01 15.38
CA ASN A 183 18.54 3.80 13.99
C ASN A 183 17.27 3.94 13.13
N GLU A 184 17.04 5.14 12.59
CA GLU A 184 15.96 5.39 11.65
C GLU A 184 16.33 4.88 10.24
N ASN A 185 15.34 4.35 9.52
CA ASN A 185 15.50 3.83 8.16
C ASN A 185 16.00 4.92 7.19
N SER A 186 16.94 4.58 6.30
CA SER A 186 17.49 5.49 5.27
C SER A 186 16.41 6.16 4.41
N LYS A 187 15.32 5.45 4.09
CA LYS A 187 14.17 6.01 3.34
C LYS A 187 13.54 7.22 4.04
N VAL A 188 13.47 7.19 5.37
CA VAL A 188 12.88 8.29 6.18
C VAL A 188 13.80 9.51 6.17
N ILE A 189 15.11 9.29 6.25
CA ILE A 189 16.12 10.36 6.19
C ILE A 189 16.09 11.03 4.82
N HIS A 190 16.12 10.25 3.73
CA HIS A 190 16.03 10.78 2.37
C HIS A 190 14.75 11.58 2.12
N TYR A 191 13.61 11.11 2.63
CA TYR A 191 12.37 11.88 2.55
C TYR A 191 12.47 13.23 3.29
N ARG A 192 13.04 13.27 4.50
CA ARG A 192 13.24 14.52 5.26
C ARG A 192 14.19 15.48 4.55
N GLN A 193 15.26 14.96 3.93
CA GLN A 193 16.18 15.74 3.09
C GLN A 193 15.44 16.36 1.90
N SER A 194 14.67 15.55 1.16
CA SER A 194 13.88 16.02 0.01
C SER A 194 12.89 17.12 0.39
N ILE A 195 12.22 17.03 1.55
CA ILE A 195 11.32 18.09 2.02
C ILE A 195 12.07 19.39 2.31
N VAL A 196 13.27 19.32 2.92
CA VAL A 196 14.11 20.51 3.15
C VAL A 196 14.49 21.17 1.82
N GLU A 197 14.95 20.40 0.84
CA GLU A 197 15.30 20.92 -0.49
C GLU A 197 14.11 21.59 -1.19
N LYS A 198 12.94 20.95 -1.17
CA LYS A 198 11.70 21.50 -1.75
C LYS A 198 11.28 22.81 -1.07
N LEU A 199 11.38 22.90 0.26
CA LEU A 199 11.08 24.14 0.99
C LEU A 199 12.08 25.26 0.68
N ILE A 200 13.37 24.93 0.47
CA ILE A 200 14.37 25.90 0.02
C ILE A 200 14.02 26.38 -1.40
N ALA A 201 13.74 25.47 -2.33
CA ALA A 201 13.34 25.81 -3.69
C ALA A 201 12.09 26.73 -3.71
N ILE A 202 11.11 26.48 -2.84
CA ILE A 202 9.93 27.35 -2.68
C ILE A 202 10.31 28.74 -2.19
N CYS A 203 11.34 28.89 -1.34
CA CYS A 203 11.82 30.22 -0.95
C CYS A 203 12.33 31.01 -2.18
N TYR A 204 13.08 30.36 -3.07
CA TYR A 204 13.50 30.98 -4.34
C TYR A 204 12.29 31.35 -5.21
N MET A 205 11.36 30.42 -5.42
CA MET A 205 10.13 30.68 -6.18
C MET A 205 9.31 31.83 -5.58
N SER A 206 9.27 31.94 -4.25
CA SER A 206 8.50 32.95 -3.54
C SER A 206 9.07 34.35 -3.75
N THR A 207 10.39 34.51 -3.88
CA THR A 207 11.01 35.81 -4.19
C THR A 207 10.78 36.29 -5.62
N GLU A 208 10.55 35.38 -6.57
CA GLU A 208 10.22 35.73 -7.95
C GLU A 208 8.74 36.12 -8.11
N ASN A 209 7.87 35.61 -7.25
CA ASN A 209 6.47 36.00 -7.20
C ASN A 209 6.34 37.41 -6.59
N LYS A 210 5.86 38.38 -7.37
CA LYS A 210 5.62 39.77 -6.95
C LYS A 210 4.46 39.94 -5.96
N HIS A 211 3.97 38.85 -5.38
CA HIS A 211 2.82 38.80 -4.51
C HIS A 211 3.25 38.93 -3.04
N SER A 212 2.54 39.76 -2.29
CA SER A 212 2.83 40.05 -0.87
C SER A 212 2.49 38.88 0.06
N GLY A 213 1.45 38.07 -0.24
CA GLY A 213 1.01 36.97 0.63
C GLY A 213 1.06 35.61 -0.05
N GLN A 214 1.87 34.69 0.50
CA GLN A 214 2.08 33.34 -0.02
C GLN A 214 2.01 32.31 1.11
N ILE A 215 1.62 31.07 0.80
CA ILE A 215 1.54 29.98 1.77
C ILE A 215 1.98 28.64 1.20
N ALA A 216 2.75 27.88 1.98
CA ALA A 216 3.17 26.53 1.70
C ALA A 216 2.59 25.54 2.73
N PHE A 217 1.96 24.47 2.24
CA PHE A 217 1.45 23.36 3.03
C PHE A 217 2.39 22.16 2.91
N VAL A 218 2.88 21.68 4.06
CA VAL A 218 3.83 20.57 4.18
C VAL A 218 3.44 19.66 5.34
N ASN A 219 3.82 18.39 5.37
CA ASN A 219 3.54 17.52 6.52
C ASN A 219 4.39 17.91 7.74
N SER A 220 5.61 18.38 7.52
CA SER A 220 6.49 18.91 8.58
C SER A 220 7.51 19.89 8.02
N PHE A 221 7.74 20.98 8.75
CA PHE A 221 8.81 21.95 8.47
C PHE A 221 9.90 21.95 9.54
N HIS A 222 9.89 20.98 10.48
CA HIS A 222 10.81 20.94 11.61
C HIS A 222 12.29 20.96 11.17
N TYR A 223 12.67 20.09 10.23
CA TYR A 223 14.05 20.00 9.75
C TYR A 223 14.47 21.19 8.90
N PHE A 224 13.54 21.85 8.21
CA PHE A 224 13.82 23.10 7.50
C PHE A 224 14.07 24.26 8.48
N LYS A 225 13.23 24.38 9.52
CA LYS A 225 13.47 25.32 10.63
C LYS A 225 14.81 25.04 11.32
N LYS A 226 15.14 23.77 11.57
CA LYS A 226 16.46 23.36 12.10
C LYS A 226 17.59 23.74 11.14
N TRP A 227 17.42 23.53 9.83
CA TRP A 227 18.41 23.87 8.80
C TRP A 227 18.66 25.38 8.71
N LEU A 228 17.68 26.23 8.95
CA LEU A 228 17.87 27.68 8.98
C LEU A 228 18.69 28.16 10.18
N MET A 229 18.52 27.50 11.33
CA MET A 229 18.94 28.05 12.63
C MET A 229 20.16 27.36 13.22
N HIS A 230 20.32 26.06 12.98
CA HIS A 230 21.35 25.26 13.63
C HIS A 230 22.74 25.46 13.00
N THR A 231 23.78 25.40 13.83
CA THR A 231 25.18 25.59 13.42
C THR A 231 25.66 24.49 12.46
N ASP A 232 25.21 23.25 12.65
CA ASP A 232 25.61 22.10 11.82
C ASP A 232 25.26 22.27 10.33
N ALA A 233 24.25 23.08 10.00
CA ALA A 233 23.86 23.35 8.61
C ALA A 233 24.58 24.57 8.00
N THR A 234 25.55 25.19 8.70
CA THR A 234 26.24 26.40 8.23
C THR A 234 26.96 26.19 6.90
N GLU A 235 27.69 25.09 6.75
CA GLU A 235 28.40 24.80 5.49
C GLU A 235 27.42 24.50 4.34
N SER A 236 26.30 23.83 4.62
CA SER A 236 25.22 23.64 3.64
C SER A 236 24.64 25.00 3.19
N ARG A 237 24.33 25.91 4.13
CA ARG A 237 23.84 27.26 3.79
C ARG A 237 24.84 28.07 2.96
N LYS A 238 26.15 27.95 3.23
CA LYS A 238 27.21 28.65 2.47
C LYS A 238 27.34 28.18 1.02
N ARG A 239 26.89 26.97 0.68
CA ARG A 239 26.89 26.49 -0.72
C ARG A 239 25.95 27.31 -1.60
N LEU A 240 24.85 27.79 -1.04
CA LEU A 240 23.93 28.72 -1.69
C LEU A 240 24.46 30.15 -1.60
N LYS A 241 25.31 30.55 -2.55
CA LYS A 241 25.91 31.90 -2.58
C LYS A 241 24.87 33.00 -2.70
N SER A 242 23.78 32.67 -3.38
CA SER A 242 22.61 33.51 -3.59
C SER A 242 21.77 33.76 -2.32
N LEU A 243 21.98 33.00 -1.24
CA LEU A 243 21.18 33.06 0.00
C LEU A 243 21.94 33.76 1.14
N LYS A 244 21.31 34.75 1.75
CA LYS A 244 21.71 35.31 3.05
C LYS A 244 20.63 35.07 4.09
N SER A 245 20.96 34.31 5.14
CA SER A 245 19.98 33.79 6.10
C SER A 245 20.17 34.28 7.54
N HIS A 246 21.24 35.01 7.88
CA HIS A 246 21.50 35.48 9.25
C HIS A 246 21.45 37.01 9.37
N ILE A 247 20.48 37.64 8.69
CA ILE A 247 20.26 39.09 8.74
C ILE A 247 19.14 39.37 9.75
N PRO A 248 19.42 40.05 10.88
CA PRO A 248 18.37 40.45 11.82
C PRO A 248 17.40 41.43 11.15
N LEU A 249 16.10 41.13 11.19
CA LEU A 249 15.06 41.97 10.59
C LEU A 249 15.20 43.44 11.04
N GLN A 250 15.52 43.68 12.32
CA GLN A 250 15.63 45.02 12.89
C GLN A 250 16.75 45.88 12.26
N LYS A 251 17.69 45.27 11.53
CA LYS A 251 18.80 45.95 10.85
C LYS A 251 18.49 46.26 9.37
N THR A 252 17.37 45.82 8.84
CA THR A 252 17.03 46.00 7.42
C THR A 252 16.37 47.36 7.17
N GLU A 253 16.44 47.85 5.93
CA GLU A 253 15.74 49.06 5.51
C GLU A 253 14.21 48.91 5.63
N HIS A 254 13.69 47.72 5.32
CA HIS A 254 12.27 47.37 5.47
C HIS A 254 11.76 47.60 6.89
N TRP A 255 12.55 47.26 7.92
CA TRP A 255 12.18 47.51 9.31
C TRP A 255 12.17 48.99 9.65
N GLN A 256 13.16 49.74 9.18
CA GLN A 256 13.30 51.17 9.49
C GLN A 256 12.14 51.99 8.89
N ASN A 257 11.59 51.54 7.76
CA ASN A 257 10.46 52.18 7.08
C ASN A 257 9.08 51.88 7.71
N LEU A 258 9.00 50.96 8.68
CA LEU A 258 7.75 50.67 9.38
C LEU A 258 7.30 51.82 10.29
N SER A 259 5.98 51.94 10.47
CA SER A 259 5.42 52.81 11.52
C SER A 259 5.88 52.36 12.92
N LYS A 260 5.96 53.29 13.87
CA LYS A 260 6.35 52.99 15.26
C LYS A 260 5.43 51.92 15.89
N ASP A 261 4.15 51.95 15.55
CA ASP A 261 3.17 50.98 16.04
C ASP A 261 3.41 49.59 15.44
N ALA A 262 3.69 49.49 14.14
CA ALA A 262 4.02 48.21 13.50
C ALA A 262 5.35 47.62 14.01
N GLN A 263 6.36 48.46 14.23
CA GLN A 263 7.61 48.04 14.89
C GLN A 263 7.35 47.51 16.29
N LYS A 264 6.47 48.16 17.06
CA LYS A 264 6.08 47.72 18.40
C LYS A 264 5.38 46.36 18.37
N SER A 265 4.39 46.19 17.48
CA SER A 265 3.67 44.92 17.32
C SER A 265 4.61 43.76 16.95
N LEU A 266 5.48 43.96 15.96
CA LEU A 266 6.46 42.94 15.57
C LEU A 266 7.50 42.68 16.68
N ARG A 267 7.98 43.69 17.41
CA ARG A 267 8.93 43.48 18.53
C ARG A 267 8.31 42.69 19.67
N ASN A 268 7.05 42.93 19.99
CA ASN A 268 6.36 42.23 21.08
C ASN A 268 6.24 40.72 20.80
N PHE A 269 6.11 40.36 19.51
CA PHE A 269 6.01 38.97 19.07
C PHE A 269 7.39 38.33 18.83
N ILE A 270 8.32 39.06 18.22
CA ILE A 270 9.69 38.59 17.95
C ILE A 270 10.54 38.82 19.22
N ASN A 271 10.29 38.03 20.25
CA ASN A 271 11.05 38.07 21.50
C ASN A 271 12.29 37.15 21.40
N PRO A 272 13.52 37.63 21.70
CA PRO A 272 14.71 36.80 21.70
C PRO A 272 14.65 35.56 22.63
N ASN A 273 13.79 35.60 23.65
CA ASN A 273 13.64 34.54 24.63
C ASN A 273 12.50 33.55 24.31
N SER A 274 11.78 33.72 23.20
CA SER A 274 10.68 32.84 22.79
C SER A 274 11.09 31.91 21.64
N GLU A 275 10.26 30.91 21.37
CA GLU A 275 10.43 30.09 20.18
C GLU A 275 10.40 30.97 18.91
N ILE A 276 11.32 30.71 17.99
CA ILE A 276 11.48 31.54 16.79
C ILE A 276 10.42 31.11 15.77
N PHE A 277 9.43 31.96 15.52
CA PHE A 277 8.36 31.71 14.55
C PHE A 277 8.56 32.43 13.22
N THR A 278 9.44 33.42 13.15
CA THR A 278 9.66 34.22 11.94
C THR A 278 11.14 34.30 11.60
N HIS A 279 11.44 34.49 10.31
CA HIS A 279 12.80 34.57 9.82
C HIS A 279 12.89 35.49 8.60
N TYR A 280 13.97 36.25 8.46
CA TYR A 280 14.20 37.11 7.30
C TYR A 280 15.35 36.56 6.45
N LEU A 281 15.13 36.48 5.14
CA LEU A 281 16.09 36.01 4.15
C LEU A 281 16.30 37.07 3.06
N GLU A 282 17.49 37.09 2.48
CA GLU A 282 17.73 37.69 1.15
C GLU A 282 18.14 36.58 0.18
N ILE A 283 17.42 36.46 -0.93
CA ILE A 283 17.68 35.48 -1.99
C ILE A 283 17.86 36.24 -3.29
N ASN A 284 19.00 36.11 -3.96
CA ASN A 284 19.34 36.88 -5.16
C ASN A 284 19.12 38.40 -4.93
N GLU A 285 19.55 38.89 -3.77
CA GLU A 285 19.38 40.29 -3.33
C GLU A 285 17.91 40.74 -3.16
N LYS A 286 16.95 39.82 -3.22
CA LYS A 286 15.52 40.10 -2.98
C LYS A 286 15.13 39.67 -1.56
N PRO A 287 14.35 40.48 -0.82
CA PRO A 287 13.90 40.15 0.53
C PRO A 287 12.82 39.07 0.52
N LEU A 288 12.80 38.23 1.57
CA LEU A 288 11.72 37.29 1.86
C LEU A 288 11.51 37.20 3.38
N PHE A 289 10.26 37.35 3.82
CA PHE A 289 9.90 37.16 5.22
C PHE A 289 9.16 35.84 5.42
N LEU A 290 9.73 34.95 6.24
CA LEU A 290 9.18 33.64 6.53
C LEU A 290 8.36 33.65 7.82
N TRP A 291 7.22 32.97 7.79
CA TRP A 291 6.36 32.69 8.95
C TRP A 291 6.16 31.19 9.13
N PHE A 292 6.54 30.65 10.28
CA PHE A 292 6.24 29.27 10.67
C PHE A 292 4.95 29.23 11.49
N LEU A 293 3.89 28.74 10.87
CA LEU A 293 2.56 28.68 11.47
C LEU A 293 2.22 27.24 11.88
N ASP A 294 2.43 26.92 13.15
CA ASP A 294 1.87 25.74 13.81
C ASP A 294 0.72 26.13 14.76
N ALA A 295 0.13 25.13 15.43
CA ALA A 295 -0.94 25.35 16.40
C ALA A 295 -0.51 26.11 17.67
N ARG A 296 0.80 26.27 17.92
CA ARG A 296 1.36 26.96 19.09
C ARG A 296 1.51 28.46 18.79
N CYS A 297 2.09 28.78 17.63
CA CYS A 297 2.26 30.14 17.11
C CYS A 297 0.98 30.99 17.19
N GLN A 298 -0.18 30.39 16.92
CA GLN A 298 -1.48 31.07 16.94
C GLN A 298 -1.97 31.43 18.34
N LYS A 299 -1.50 30.72 19.37
CA LYS A 299 -1.88 30.93 20.77
C LYS A 299 -0.95 31.94 21.44
N GLU A 300 0.13 32.33 20.78
CA GLU A 300 1.07 33.31 21.30
C GLU A 300 0.44 34.71 21.39
N PRO A 301 0.73 35.47 22.47
CA PRO A 301 0.29 36.85 22.58
C PRO A 301 0.79 37.70 21.40
N PHE A 302 -0.03 38.66 20.97
CA PHE A 302 0.29 39.61 19.88
C PHE A 302 0.41 38.99 18.47
N PHE A 303 0.03 37.73 18.27
CA PHE A 303 0.08 37.05 16.97
C PHE A 303 -0.61 37.86 15.87
N GLN A 304 -1.87 38.26 16.08
CA GLN A 304 -2.67 38.89 15.04
C GLN A 304 -2.12 40.27 14.66
N GLU A 305 -1.69 41.07 15.64
CA GLU A 305 -1.11 42.39 15.43
C GLU A 305 0.25 42.28 14.71
N ALA A 306 1.08 41.30 15.07
CA ALA A 306 2.36 41.05 14.42
C ALA A 306 2.20 40.53 12.99
N TYR A 307 1.24 39.62 12.77
CA TYR A 307 0.89 39.13 11.44
C TYR A 307 0.50 40.27 10.51
N LEU A 308 -0.46 41.11 10.92
CA LEU A 308 -0.89 42.25 10.10
C LEU A 308 0.22 43.30 9.92
N ALA A 309 1.05 43.53 10.94
CA ALA A 309 2.19 44.44 10.84
C ALA A 309 3.26 43.95 9.85
N SER A 310 3.41 42.64 9.66
CA SER A 310 4.39 42.09 8.73
C SER A 310 4.13 42.49 7.28
N TYR A 311 2.87 42.65 6.87
CA TYR A 311 2.50 43.11 5.51
C TYR A 311 2.85 44.58 5.24
N GLN A 312 3.21 45.36 6.27
CA GLN A 312 3.72 46.72 6.12
C GLN A 312 5.21 46.77 5.75
N LEU A 313 5.93 45.64 5.79
CA LEU A 313 7.35 45.56 5.40
C LEU A 313 7.59 45.80 3.90
N ASN A 314 6.54 45.73 3.08
CA ASN A 314 6.61 45.81 1.61
C ASN A 314 7.60 44.80 1.00
N CYS A 315 7.63 43.58 1.54
CA CYS A 315 8.39 42.46 0.99
C CYS A 315 7.48 41.21 0.88
N PRO A 316 7.83 40.23 0.02
CA PRO A 316 7.10 38.96 -0.06
C PRO A 316 7.09 38.23 1.29
N ILE A 317 5.93 37.72 1.68
CA ILE A 317 5.74 36.93 2.89
C ILE A 317 5.36 35.50 2.51
N LEU A 318 6.14 34.53 3.00
CA LEU A 318 5.87 33.11 2.84
C LEU A 318 5.51 32.49 4.19
N ILE A 319 4.27 32.05 4.31
CA ILE A 319 3.77 31.31 5.46
C ILE A 319 4.00 29.82 5.20
N ILE A 320 4.66 29.11 6.10
CA ILE A 320 4.84 27.66 6.04
C ILE A 320 4.02 27.04 7.16
N THR A 321 3.10 26.16 6.80
CA THR A 321 2.17 25.54 7.75
C THR A 321 1.99 24.05 7.46
N GLN A 322 1.41 23.34 8.43
CA GLN A 322 1.18 21.90 8.28
C GLN A 322 -0.06 21.62 7.42
N THR A 323 -0.01 20.57 6.61
CA THR A 323 -1.17 20.09 5.85
C THR A 323 -2.37 19.84 6.76
N ALA A 324 -2.14 19.21 7.92
CA ALA A 324 -3.19 18.94 8.91
C ALA A 324 -3.79 20.21 9.55
N SER A 325 -3.05 21.33 9.62
CA SER A 325 -3.58 22.60 10.17
C SER A 325 -4.48 23.36 9.19
N ALA A 326 -4.65 22.87 7.96
CA ALA A 326 -5.59 23.43 7.01
C ALA A 326 -7.04 23.43 7.51
N SER A 327 -7.39 22.64 8.52
CA SER A 327 -8.72 22.58 9.14
C SER A 327 -8.92 23.55 10.31
N ASN A 328 -7.85 24.14 10.88
CA ASN A 328 -7.89 24.92 12.13
C ASN A 328 -8.58 26.31 12.03
N GLY A 329 -9.30 26.61 10.95
CA GLY A 329 -10.13 27.83 10.84
C GLY A 329 -9.45 29.20 10.74
N ILE A 330 -8.14 29.37 10.98
CA ILE A 330 -7.47 30.71 11.07
C ILE A 330 -7.65 31.62 9.84
N ASN A 331 -8.12 32.84 10.06
CA ASN A 331 -8.18 33.87 9.02
C ASN A 331 -6.78 34.47 8.79
N LEU A 332 -6.30 34.36 7.55
CA LEU A 332 -4.96 34.81 7.12
C LEU A 332 -5.03 35.93 6.07
N ASP A 333 -6.17 36.59 5.95
CA ASP A 333 -6.31 37.79 5.13
C ASP A 333 -5.51 38.96 5.72
N PHE A 334 -5.17 39.92 4.87
CA PHE A 334 -4.35 41.07 5.24
C PHE A 334 -4.82 42.33 4.50
N TYR A 335 -4.27 43.48 4.89
CA TYR A 335 -4.48 44.75 4.19
C TYR A 335 -3.33 45.04 3.25
N ASN A 336 -3.63 45.28 1.97
CA ASN A 336 -2.63 45.65 0.98
C ASN A 336 -2.20 47.13 1.13
N SER A 337 -1.28 47.58 0.29
CA SER A 337 -0.78 48.97 0.28
C SER A 337 -1.85 50.03 0.00
N LEU A 338 -3.01 49.64 -0.54
CA LEU A 338 -4.18 50.49 -0.79
C LEU A 338 -5.23 50.40 0.34
N ASN A 339 -4.89 49.76 1.47
CA ASN A 339 -5.77 49.51 2.61
C ASN A 339 -7.04 48.71 2.24
N LYS A 340 -6.95 47.88 1.19
CA LYS A 340 -7.97 46.92 0.79
C LYS A 340 -7.67 45.55 1.37
N ARG A 341 -8.72 44.80 1.70
CA ARG A 341 -8.57 43.45 2.23
C ARG A 341 -8.20 42.50 1.10
N GLU A 342 -7.17 41.69 1.29
CA GLU A 342 -6.71 40.69 0.32
C GLU A 342 -6.48 39.34 0.98
N ASP A 343 -6.63 38.27 0.20
CA ASP A 343 -6.24 36.91 0.58
C ASP A 343 -4.82 36.61 0.09
N LEU A 344 -4.28 35.50 0.57
CA LEU A 344 -3.05 34.91 0.04
C LEU A 344 -3.25 34.53 -1.44
N SER A 345 -2.31 34.96 -2.29
CA SER A 345 -2.45 34.85 -3.74
C SER A 345 -1.54 33.79 -4.38
N VAL A 346 -0.67 33.16 -3.59
CA VAL A 346 0.14 32.02 -4.03
C VAL A 346 0.08 30.89 -3.01
N LEU A 347 -0.30 29.70 -3.48
CA LEU A 347 -0.42 28.49 -2.66
C LEU A 347 0.53 27.43 -3.19
N TYR A 348 1.41 26.94 -2.32
CA TYR A 348 2.29 25.80 -2.59
C TYR A 348 1.79 24.60 -1.79
N ILE A 349 1.34 23.55 -2.48
CA ILE A 349 0.82 22.34 -1.83
C ILE A 349 1.76 21.21 -2.16
N LEU A 350 2.74 20.98 -1.27
CA LEU A 350 3.87 20.07 -1.51
C LEU A 350 3.46 18.60 -1.41
N GLU A 351 2.54 18.29 -0.51
CA GLU A 351 2.21 16.90 -0.20
C GLU A 351 0.84 16.76 0.45
N ALA A 352 0.20 15.63 0.12
CA ALA A 352 -0.98 15.16 0.84
C ALA A 352 -0.61 14.73 2.26
N GLN A 353 -1.61 14.73 3.15
CA GLN A 353 -1.43 14.23 4.51
C GLN A 353 -0.92 12.78 4.48
N HIS A 354 0.22 12.54 5.13
CA HIS A 354 0.88 11.24 5.06
C HIS A 354 0.26 10.19 5.99
N PHE A 355 -0.21 10.62 7.17
CA PHE A 355 -0.75 9.76 8.22
C PHE A 355 -2.21 10.14 8.51
N TYR A 356 -3.11 9.19 8.30
CA TYR A 356 -4.53 9.28 8.68
C TYR A 356 -4.84 8.44 9.92
N PHE A 357 -4.00 7.42 10.18
CA PHE A 357 -3.98 6.64 11.40
C PHE A 357 -2.62 6.87 12.09
N GLY A 358 -2.56 7.06 13.40
CA GLY A 358 -1.29 7.21 14.12
C GLY A 358 -1.02 8.61 14.68
N ARG A 359 -0.20 8.62 15.74
CA ARG A 359 -0.01 9.69 16.74
C ARG A 359 0.01 11.13 16.20
N HIS A 360 -1.06 11.86 16.51
CA HIS A 360 -0.98 13.28 16.84
C HIS A 360 -0.34 13.45 18.22
N LYS A 361 1.01 13.40 18.30
CA LYS A 361 1.73 14.00 19.43
C LYS A 361 2.42 15.26 18.94
N PHE A 362 1.88 16.40 19.36
CA PHE A 362 2.74 17.53 19.70
C PHE A 362 3.76 17.02 20.71
N ASP A 363 5.03 17.35 20.49
CA ASP A 363 6.12 17.03 21.41
C ASP A 363 5.74 17.42 22.83
N ASP A 364 5.60 16.44 23.72
CA ASP A 364 5.86 16.66 25.13
C ASP A 364 6.40 15.36 25.76
N ALA A 365 7.64 15.47 26.20
CA ALA A 365 8.42 14.45 26.87
C ALA A 365 8.05 14.34 28.37
N SER A 366 6.78 14.53 28.73
CA SER A 366 6.30 14.30 30.09
C SER A 366 5.71 12.90 30.23
N SER A 367 6.07 12.25 31.33
CA SER A 367 5.92 10.83 31.64
C SER A 367 4.50 10.39 32.02
N GLU A 368 3.44 11.12 31.63
CA GLU A 368 2.04 10.71 31.84
C GLU A 368 1.48 10.03 30.58
N ARG A 369 2.12 8.92 30.19
CA ARG A 369 2.06 8.39 28.81
C ARG A 369 0.93 7.40 28.48
N ASN A 370 -0.05 7.15 29.35
CA ASN A 370 -0.94 5.97 29.19
C ASN A 370 -2.43 6.26 28.93
N LEU A 371 -3.02 7.37 29.41
CA LEU A 371 -4.46 7.61 29.29
C LEU A 371 -4.87 8.21 27.93
N GLY A 372 -4.13 9.21 27.44
CA GLY A 372 -4.41 9.84 26.14
C GLY A 372 -4.13 8.94 24.94
N ASP A 373 -3.13 8.05 25.05
CA ASP A 373 -2.73 7.17 23.95
C ASP A 373 -3.82 6.12 23.63
N MET A 374 -4.55 5.61 24.64
CA MET A 374 -5.62 4.63 24.42
C MET A 374 -6.93 5.26 23.92
N ALA A 375 -7.22 6.51 24.29
CA ALA A 375 -8.36 7.24 23.75
C ALA A 375 -8.19 7.51 22.24
N LEU A 376 -7.00 7.92 21.83
CA LEU A 376 -6.64 8.07 20.42
C LEU A 376 -6.74 6.74 19.66
N ALA A 377 -6.28 5.64 20.28
CA ALA A 377 -6.44 4.30 19.71
C ALA A 377 -7.92 3.92 19.52
N SER A 378 -8.81 4.29 20.45
CA SER A 378 -10.25 4.11 20.27
C SER A 378 -10.78 4.91 19.07
N ASP A 379 -10.41 6.17 18.90
CA ASP A 379 -10.84 6.95 17.73
C ASP A 379 -10.34 6.33 16.41
N GLU A 380 -9.10 5.85 16.38
CA GLU A 380 -8.53 5.17 15.22
C GLU A 380 -9.23 3.83 14.92
N ILE A 381 -9.58 3.05 15.94
CA ILE A 381 -10.33 1.79 15.77
C ILE A 381 -11.74 2.06 15.24
N ARG A 382 -12.42 3.12 15.73
CA ARG A 382 -13.71 3.56 15.19
C ARG A 382 -13.60 3.90 13.71
N ASP A 383 -12.58 4.67 13.34
CA ASP A 383 -12.39 5.08 11.94
C ASP A 383 -12.01 3.89 11.05
N LEU A 384 -11.20 2.95 11.56
CA LEU A 384 -10.90 1.69 10.88
C LEU A 384 -12.18 0.86 10.67
N TYR A 385 -13.08 0.83 11.66
CA TYR A 385 -14.35 0.11 11.57
C TYR A 385 -15.26 0.70 10.48
N LYS A 386 -15.43 2.03 10.47
CA LYS A 386 -16.18 2.73 9.42
C LYS A 386 -15.58 2.48 8.04
N TYR A 387 -14.26 2.54 7.95
CA TYR A 387 -13.54 2.24 6.71
C TYR A 387 -13.80 0.80 6.25
N ALA A 388 -13.73 -0.17 7.17
CA ALA A 388 -13.98 -1.57 6.87
C ALA A 388 -15.39 -1.84 6.37
N GLN A 389 -16.41 -1.27 7.04
CA GLN A 389 -17.81 -1.41 6.62
C GLN A 389 -18.06 -0.84 5.23
N LYS A 390 -17.52 0.35 4.95
CA LYS A 390 -17.86 1.09 3.74
C LYS A 390 -17.08 0.65 2.51
N TYR A 391 -15.85 0.21 2.68
CA TYR A 391 -14.95 -0.16 1.58
C TYR A 391 -14.60 -1.65 1.54
N GLY A 392 -15.27 -2.49 2.34
CA GLY A 392 -15.20 -3.94 2.25
C GLY A 392 -13.86 -4.53 2.68
N LEU A 393 -13.31 -4.06 3.81
CA LEU A 393 -12.09 -4.64 4.36
C LEU A 393 -12.37 -6.02 4.97
N SER A 394 -11.57 -7.04 4.66
CA SER A 394 -11.79 -8.38 5.20
C SER A 394 -11.61 -8.42 6.73
N ASN A 395 -12.36 -9.29 7.40
CA ASN A 395 -12.30 -9.44 8.87
C ASN A 395 -10.89 -9.78 9.38
N SER A 396 -10.11 -10.52 8.59
CA SER A 396 -8.70 -10.81 8.90
C SER A 396 -7.85 -9.54 8.86
N LYS A 397 -7.93 -8.74 7.78
CA LYS A 397 -7.20 -7.46 7.70
C LYS A 397 -7.63 -6.51 8.83
N PHE A 398 -8.91 -6.46 9.14
CA PHE A 398 -9.45 -5.63 10.22
C PHE A 398 -8.83 -6.04 11.56
N SER A 399 -8.82 -7.34 11.85
CA SER A 399 -8.22 -7.91 13.06
C SER A 399 -6.72 -7.70 13.13
N GLN A 400 -6.00 -7.73 12.01
CA GLN A 400 -4.56 -7.46 11.94
C GLN A 400 -4.20 -6.00 12.29
N TYR A 401 -5.04 -5.04 11.92
CA TYR A 401 -4.74 -3.62 12.16
C TYR A 401 -5.05 -3.18 13.60
N ILE A 402 -5.95 -3.84 14.30
CA ILE A 402 -6.31 -3.50 15.68
C ILE A 402 -5.09 -3.56 16.63
N PRO A 403 -4.30 -4.65 16.69
CA PRO A 403 -3.07 -4.70 17.50
C PRO A 403 -2.07 -3.62 17.12
N ASN A 404 -1.96 -3.31 15.82
CA ASN A 404 -1.07 -2.27 15.31
C ASN A 404 -1.46 -0.88 15.83
N ILE A 405 -2.76 -0.57 15.87
CA ILE A 405 -3.27 0.68 16.45
C ILE A 405 -2.98 0.74 17.96
N ILE A 406 -3.32 -0.31 18.71
CA ILE A 406 -3.12 -0.36 20.18
C ILE A 406 -1.63 -0.30 20.58
N ASN A 407 -0.76 -0.82 19.72
CA ASN A 407 0.69 -0.78 19.93
C ASN A 407 1.36 0.45 19.32
N GLY A 408 0.62 1.30 18.59
CA GLY A 408 1.15 2.53 17.99
C GLY A 408 2.07 2.30 16.79
N ASN A 409 1.85 1.21 16.04
CA ASN A 409 2.59 0.85 14.82
C ASN A 409 1.66 0.79 13.59
N GLN A 410 1.07 1.94 13.23
CA GLN A 410 0.08 2.04 12.14
C GLN A 410 0.70 2.22 10.75
N SER A 411 2.01 2.03 10.56
CA SER A 411 2.67 2.32 9.28
C SER A 411 2.12 1.48 8.12
N SER A 412 1.90 0.18 8.34
CA SER A 412 1.30 -0.72 7.34
C SER A 412 -0.13 -0.30 6.99
N LEU A 413 -0.95 0.06 7.99
CA LEU A 413 -2.31 0.54 7.80
C LEU A 413 -2.35 1.82 6.94
N ASN A 414 -1.48 2.80 7.21
CA ASN A 414 -1.44 4.03 6.41
C ASN A 414 -0.98 3.77 4.98
N ASN A 415 -0.03 2.85 4.78
CA ASN A 415 0.41 2.49 3.44
C ASN A 415 -0.72 1.84 2.65
N ASP A 416 -1.43 0.87 3.24
CA ASP A 416 -2.58 0.22 2.62
C ASP A 416 -3.72 1.22 2.35
N TYR A 417 -3.97 2.13 3.30
CA TYR A 417 -5.01 3.15 3.19
C TYR A 417 -4.79 4.13 2.02
N LYS A 418 -3.55 4.48 1.67
CA LYS A 418 -3.24 5.40 0.55
C LYS A 418 -3.75 4.91 -0.81
N TYR A 419 -3.94 3.61 -0.98
CA TYR A 419 -4.49 3.03 -2.22
C TYR A 419 -6.03 3.07 -2.27
N SER A 420 -6.68 3.32 -1.12
CA SER A 420 -8.13 3.37 -1.02
C SER A 420 -8.73 4.57 -1.75
N TYR A 421 -10.02 4.50 -2.05
CA TYR A 421 -10.78 5.65 -2.54
C TYR A 421 -11.10 6.65 -1.42
N ASP A 422 -11.23 6.18 -0.17
CA ASP A 422 -11.43 7.08 0.99
C ASP A 422 -10.25 8.05 1.17
N TYR A 423 -9.02 7.59 0.90
CA TYR A 423 -7.82 8.44 0.88
C TYR A 423 -7.91 9.54 -0.19
N CYS A 424 -8.47 9.25 -1.37
CA CYS A 424 -8.72 10.24 -2.41
C CYS A 424 -9.69 11.32 -1.89
N LEU A 425 -10.82 10.92 -1.30
CA LEU A 425 -11.81 11.83 -0.73
C LEU A 425 -11.23 12.68 0.41
N ASN A 426 -10.42 12.08 1.27
CA ASN A 426 -9.74 12.77 2.36
C ASN A 426 -8.67 13.78 1.88
N THR A 427 -7.92 13.42 0.84
CA THR A 427 -6.98 14.32 0.18
C THR A 427 -7.72 15.50 -0.44
N MET A 428 -8.85 15.26 -1.10
CA MET A 428 -9.69 16.32 -1.67
C MET A 428 -10.32 17.22 -0.60
N ALA A 429 -10.77 16.67 0.52
CA ALA A 429 -11.29 17.47 1.62
C ALA A 429 -10.22 18.42 2.16
N THR A 430 -9.00 17.92 2.34
CA THR A 430 -7.86 18.74 2.80
C THR A 430 -7.50 19.81 1.77
N LEU A 431 -7.40 19.43 0.50
CA LEU A 431 -7.09 20.35 -0.59
C LEU A 431 -8.12 21.47 -0.72
N GLN A 432 -9.41 21.15 -0.59
CA GLN A 432 -10.47 22.15 -0.66
C GLN A 432 -10.40 23.17 0.47
N GLN A 433 -10.04 22.71 1.67
CA GLN A 433 -9.82 23.60 2.80
C GLN A 433 -8.58 24.48 2.61
N GLN A 434 -7.51 23.95 2.01
CA GLN A 434 -6.28 24.70 1.67
C GLN A 434 -6.54 25.77 0.61
N ILE A 435 -7.19 25.42 -0.50
CA ILE A 435 -7.57 26.37 -1.56
C ILE A 435 -8.58 27.39 -1.02
N GLY A 436 -9.53 26.95 -0.18
CA GLY A 436 -10.49 27.82 0.48
C GLY A 436 -9.85 28.89 1.38
N ARG A 437 -8.55 28.78 1.73
CA ARG A 437 -7.81 29.86 2.40
C ARG A 437 -7.54 31.06 1.50
N ALA A 438 -7.49 30.85 0.19
CA ALA A 438 -7.29 31.90 -0.78
C ALA A 438 -8.59 32.51 -1.31
N GLU A 439 -9.76 32.11 -0.78
CA GLU A 439 -11.07 32.50 -1.31
C GLU A 439 -12.00 33.10 -0.24
N ARG A 440 -11.49 33.65 0.87
CA ARG A 440 -12.33 34.14 1.98
C ARG A 440 -12.81 35.57 1.79
N VAL A 441 -12.00 36.41 1.15
CA VAL A 441 -12.27 37.81 0.91
C VAL A 441 -13.16 37.99 -0.32
N TRP A 442 -14.20 38.82 -0.20
CA TRP A 442 -15.16 39.08 -1.29
C TRP A 442 -14.75 40.26 -2.17
N GLU A 443 -13.71 41.00 -1.80
CA GLU A 443 -13.19 42.11 -2.59
C GLU A 443 -12.62 41.63 -3.93
N LYS A 444 -12.74 42.49 -4.94
CA LYS A 444 -12.21 42.24 -6.29
C LYS A 444 -10.71 42.00 -6.24
N GLN A 445 -10.27 40.86 -6.76
CA GLN A 445 -8.86 40.53 -6.82
C GLN A 445 -8.16 41.31 -7.93
N THR A 446 -7.01 41.88 -7.60
CA THR A 446 -6.15 42.61 -8.53
C THR A 446 -5.28 41.69 -9.36
N HIS A 447 -5.05 40.45 -8.88
CA HIS A 447 -4.11 39.51 -9.43
C HIS A 447 -4.68 38.09 -9.56
N ALA A 448 -4.13 37.30 -10.48
CA ALA A 448 -4.44 35.88 -10.57
C ALA A 448 -3.84 35.13 -9.36
N THR A 449 -4.63 34.25 -8.75
CA THR A 449 -4.17 33.35 -7.68
C THR A 449 -3.44 32.18 -8.32
N LYS A 450 -2.19 31.92 -7.90
CA LYS A 450 -1.39 30.79 -8.37
C LYS A 450 -1.47 29.63 -7.40
N VAL A 451 -1.72 28.44 -7.91
CA VAL A 451 -1.78 27.20 -7.12
C VAL A 451 -0.78 26.20 -7.67
N TYR A 452 0.30 25.98 -6.91
CA TYR A 452 1.32 24.99 -7.20
C TYR A 452 0.98 23.67 -6.52
N LEU A 453 0.83 22.59 -7.29
CA LEU A 453 0.51 21.26 -6.78
C LEU A 453 1.62 20.26 -7.10
N ALA A 454 1.96 19.42 -6.12
CA ALA A 454 2.79 18.24 -6.37
C ALA A 454 2.08 17.23 -7.30
N PRO A 455 2.82 16.49 -8.14
CA PRO A 455 2.22 15.52 -9.07
C PRO A 455 1.37 14.43 -8.40
N ALA A 456 1.77 13.97 -7.21
CA ALA A 456 0.99 13.01 -6.43
C ALA A 456 -0.40 13.56 -6.05
N ILE A 457 -0.53 14.87 -5.80
CA ILE A 457 -1.81 15.52 -5.49
C ILE A 457 -2.62 15.69 -6.78
N VAL A 458 -1.97 16.13 -7.85
CA VAL A 458 -2.58 16.26 -9.19
C VAL A 458 -3.23 14.94 -9.63
N GLN A 459 -2.59 13.81 -9.35
CA GLN A 459 -3.17 12.49 -9.59
C GLN A 459 -4.45 12.23 -8.79
N GLN A 460 -4.50 12.58 -7.50
CA GLN A 460 -5.70 12.42 -6.69
C GLN A 460 -6.82 13.37 -7.13
N VAL A 461 -6.49 14.61 -7.52
CA VAL A 461 -7.47 15.57 -8.05
C VAL A 461 -8.11 15.03 -9.34
N ASN A 462 -7.31 14.47 -10.25
CA ASN A 462 -7.84 13.84 -11.46
C ASN A 462 -8.70 12.61 -11.14
N ARG A 463 -8.27 11.76 -10.19
CA ARG A 463 -9.06 10.60 -9.74
C ARG A 463 -10.44 11.05 -9.20
N PHE A 464 -10.48 12.11 -8.40
CA PHE A 464 -11.73 12.66 -7.88
C PHE A 464 -12.58 13.32 -8.97
N GLY A 465 -11.99 14.11 -9.88
CA GLY A 465 -12.73 14.77 -10.96
C GLY A 465 -13.46 13.80 -11.89
N ASN A 466 -12.99 12.56 -11.98
CA ASN A 466 -13.62 11.48 -12.76
C ASN A 466 -14.56 10.58 -11.92
N SER A 467 -14.87 10.97 -10.69
CA SER A 467 -15.71 10.18 -9.79
C SER A 467 -17.20 10.56 -9.83
N ILE A 468 -18.03 9.66 -9.32
CA ILE A 468 -19.46 9.91 -9.13
C ILE A 468 -19.71 10.96 -8.02
N ASP A 469 -18.88 10.99 -6.98
CA ASP A 469 -18.98 11.98 -5.90
C ASP A 469 -18.80 13.40 -6.42
N TYR A 470 -17.85 13.63 -7.33
CA TYR A 470 -17.70 14.92 -7.99
C TYR A 470 -18.92 15.24 -8.86
N SER A 471 -19.35 14.29 -9.70
CA SER A 471 -20.47 14.49 -10.62
C SER A 471 -21.76 14.90 -9.90
N ASN A 472 -22.03 14.25 -8.76
CA ASN A 472 -23.22 14.50 -7.94
C ASN A 472 -23.15 15.82 -7.17
N ASN A 473 -21.95 16.23 -6.71
CA ASN A 473 -21.80 17.36 -5.79
C ASN A 473 -21.09 18.58 -6.39
N LYS A 474 -20.79 18.60 -7.70
CA LYS A 474 -20.04 19.70 -8.34
C LYS A 474 -20.65 21.10 -8.13
N LYS A 475 -21.97 21.18 -7.93
CA LYS A 475 -22.67 22.45 -7.66
C LYS A 475 -22.39 23.01 -6.26
N GLN A 476 -22.02 22.15 -5.32
CA GLN A 476 -21.70 22.54 -3.94
C GLN A 476 -20.26 23.06 -3.80
N LEU A 477 -19.43 22.87 -4.83
CA LEU A 477 -18.06 23.37 -4.85
C LEU A 477 -18.02 24.88 -5.00
N SER A 478 -17.05 25.49 -4.33
CA SER A 478 -16.69 26.87 -4.62
C SER A 478 -16.08 26.97 -6.03
N HIS A 479 -16.22 28.16 -6.63
CA HIS A 479 -15.67 28.40 -7.97
C HIS A 479 -14.17 28.09 -8.04
N PHE A 480 -13.40 28.40 -7.00
CA PHE A 480 -11.96 28.13 -6.99
C PHE A 480 -11.63 26.65 -7.02
N ASN A 481 -12.32 25.86 -6.19
CA ASN A 481 -12.11 24.43 -6.14
C ASN A 481 -12.55 23.74 -7.43
N ALA A 482 -13.67 24.17 -8.01
CA ALA A 482 -14.14 23.68 -9.29
C ALA A 482 -13.12 23.98 -10.42
N GLU A 483 -12.59 25.20 -10.47
CA GLU A 483 -11.62 25.61 -11.49
C GLU A 483 -10.31 24.82 -11.39
N VAL A 484 -9.81 24.55 -10.18
CA VAL A 484 -8.63 23.69 -9.96
C VAL A 484 -8.87 22.27 -10.52
N ILE A 485 -10.02 21.68 -10.25
CA ILE A 485 -10.37 20.33 -10.77
C ILE A 485 -10.43 20.36 -12.30
N ILE A 486 -11.11 21.36 -12.88
CA ILE A 486 -11.24 21.52 -14.34
C ILE A 486 -9.86 21.68 -15.01
N GLN A 487 -8.97 22.50 -14.44
CA GLN A 487 -7.62 22.68 -15.00
C GLN A 487 -6.80 21.39 -14.93
N VAL A 488 -6.91 20.62 -13.84
CA VAL A 488 -6.28 19.30 -13.74
C VAL A 488 -6.83 18.31 -14.77
N GLN A 489 -8.15 18.25 -14.96
CA GLN A 489 -8.76 17.38 -15.98
C GLN A 489 -8.24 17.73 -17.39
N LYS A 490 -8.18 19.02 -17.74
CA LYS A 490 -7.61 19.49 -19.01
C LYS A 490 -6.12 19.13 -19.16
N LEU A 491 -5.34 19.19 -18.08
CA LEU A 491 -3.94 18.75 -18.10
C LEU A 491 -3.84 17.25 -18.41
N TYR A 492 -4.71 16.43 -17.81
CA TYR A 492 -4.76 15.00 -18.09
C TYR A 492 -5.28 14.67 -19.49
N GLU A 493 -6.27 15.38 -20.01
CA GLU A 493 -6.73 15.24 -21.39
C GLU A 493 -5.59 15.48 -22.39
N LYS A 494 -4.80 16.55 -22.19
CA LYS A 494 -3.60 16.81 -23.00
C LYS A 494 -2.56 15.70 -22.88
N ARG A 495 -2.33 15.18 -21.66
CA ARG A 495 -1.42 14.04 -21.43
C ARG A 495 -1.91 12.77 -22.10
N SER A 496 -3.21 12.50 -22.06
CA SER A 496 -3.84 11.34 -22.70
C SER A 496 -3.72 11.43 -24.22
N GLN A 497 -3.95 12.59 -24.83
CA GLN A 497 -3.73 12.79 -26.27
C GLN A 497 -2.27 12.57 -26.67
N LEU A 498 -1.31 13.07 -25.86
CA LEU A 498 0.12 12.83 -26.09
C LEU A 498 0.48 11.35 -25.90
N PHE A 499 -0.14 10.69 -24.91
CA PHE A 499 0.01 9.27 -24.65
C PHE A 499 -0.55 8.42 -25.78
N GLU A 500 -1.70 8.75 -26.36
CA GLU A 500 -2.27 8.07 -27.54
C GLU A 500 -1.31 8.12 -28.73
N LEU A 501 -0.67 9.27 -28.98
CA LEU A 501 0.36 9.38 -30.02
C LEU A 501 1.59 8.52 -29.71
N THR A 502 1.98 8.45 -28.44
CA THR A 502 3.12 7.64 -28.00
C THR A 502 2.80 6.14 -28.01
N SER A 503 1.57 5.75 -27.67
CA SER A 503 1.11 4.36 -27.67
C SER A 503 0.99 3.82 -29.09
N LEU A 504 0.55 4.62 -30.06
CA LEU A 504 0.53 4.24 -31.49
C LEU A 504 1.92 3.89 -32.03
N THR A 505 2.99 4.46 -31.47
CA THR A 505 4.37 4.24 -31.92
C THR A 505 5.14 3.23 -31.05
N THR A 506 4.56 2.80 -29.93
CA THR A 506 5.19 1.85 -29.00
C THR A 506 4.80 0.42 -29.37
N ARG A 507 5.78 -0.46 -29.49
CA ARG A 507 5.53 -1.89 -29.81
C ARG A 507 4.77 -2.58 -28.67
N THR A 508 3.74 -3.33 -29.03
CA THR A 508 3.03 -4.26 -28.14
C THR A 508 3.76 -5.61 -28.07
N TYR A 509 3.80 -6.18 -26.87
CA TYR A 509 4.22 -7.55 -26.60
C TYR A 509 3.04 -8.30 -25.95
N ASP A 510 2.06 -8.72 -26.74
CA ASP A 510 0.80 -9.31 -26.24
C ASP A 510 0.98 -10.60 -25.41
N GLY A 511 2.14 -11.25 -25.50
CA GLY A 511 2.44 -12.49 -24.80
C GLY A 511 1.72 -13.70 -25.39
N GLN A 512 1.17 -13.61 -26.61
CA GLN A 512 0.41 -14.66 -27.26
C GLN A 512 1.23 -15.95 -27.41
N LEU A 513 2.50 -15.85 -27.81
CA LEU A 513 3.40 -17.00 -27.90
C LEU A 513 3.64 -17.69 -26.55
N ILE A 514 3.57 -16.97 -25.43
CA ILE A 514 3.70 -17.57 -24.09
C ILE A 514 2.48 -18.44 -23.80
N ILE A 515 1.29 -17.95 -24.13
CA ILE A 515 0.03 -18.69 -23.96
C ILE A 515 0.05 -19.94 -24.84
N GLU A 516 0.41 -19.80 -26.12
CA GLU A 516 0.50 -20.92 -27.05
C GLU A 516 1.51 -21.98 -26.59
N ILE A 517 2.70 -21.58 -26.15
CA ILE A 517 3.76 -22.52 -25.75
C ILE A 517 3.48 -23.14 -24.38
N ILE A 518 3.12 -22.35 -23.38
CA ILE A 518 2.94 -22.85 -22.01
C ILE A 518 1.54 -23.46 -21.83
N ASP A 519 0.50 -22.69 -22.09
CA ASP A 519 -0.87 -23.02 -21.71
C ASP A 519 -1.52 -23.99 -22.70
N GLU A 520 -1.20 -23.89 -24.00
CA GLU A 520 -1.81 -24.73 -25.04
C GLU A 520 -0.95 -25.93 -25.45
N LEU A 521 0.37 -25.87 -25.27
CA LEU A 521 1.27 -26.99 -25.59
C LEU A 521 1.77 -27.72 -24.33
N ILE A 522 2.54 -27.06 -23.46
CA ILE A 522 3.19 -27.73 -22.33
C ILE A 522 2.18 -28.30 -21.33
N ILE A 523 1.26 -27.49 -20.80
CA ILE A 523 0.32 -27.92 -19.75
C ILE A 523 -0.55 -29.11 -20.22
N PRO A 524 -1.19 -29.08 -21.41
CA PRO A 524 -1.98 -30.21 -21.89
C PRO A 524 -1.13 -31.45 -22.15
N MET A 525 0.11 -31.31 -22.59
CA MET A 525 1.02 -32.44 -22.74
C MET A 525 1.41 -33.07 -21.41
N ILE A 526 1.65 -32.27 -20.36
CA ILE A 526 1.89 -32.79 -19.01
C ILE A 526 0.70 -33.64 -18.57
N GLN A 527 -0.53 -33.12 -18.76
CA GLN A 527 -1.76 -33.84 -18.42
C GLN A 527 -1.95 -35.13 -19.24
N SER A 528 -1.73 -35.08 -20.56
CA SER A 528 -1.86 -36.23 -21.46
C SER A 528 -0.82 -37.31 -21.14
N LEU A 529 0.42 -36.93 -20.84
CA LEU A 529 1.48 -37.88 -20.56
C LEU A 529 1.31 -38.58 -19.20
N ARG A 530 0.66 -37.95 -18.21
CA ARG A 530 0.28 -38.65 -16.95
C ARG A 530 -0.59 -39.88 -17.20
N GLN A 531 -1.33 -39.92 -18.31
CA GLN A 531 -2.22 -41.03 -18.68
C GLN A 531 -1.59 -42.00 -19.70
N SER A 532 -0.41 -41.69 -20.23
CA SER A 532 0.26 -42.45 -21.29
C SER A 532 1.22 -43.50 -20.73
N GLU A 533 1.34 -44.65 -21.42
CA GLU A 533 2.37 -45.66 -21.15
C GLU A 533 3.71 -45.36 -21.85
N ASN A 534 3.76 -44.33 -22.70
CA ASN A 534 4.97 -43.96 -23.42
C ASN A 534 5.96 -43.19 -22.51
N THR A 535 6.92 -43.92 -21.95
CA THR A 535 7.96 -43.40 -21.04
C THR A 535 9.00 -42.52 -21.72
N THR A 536 9.19 -42.66 -23.05
CA THR A 536 10.18 -41.85 -23.79
C THR A 536 9.69 -40.41 -23.93
N ASP A 537 8.45 -40.22 -24.37
CA ASP A 537 7.84 -38.90 -24.53
C ASP A 537 7.81 -38.12 -23.20
N ALA A 538 7.49 -38.81 -22.11
CA ALA A 538 7.44 -38.22 -20.78
C ALA A 538 8.82 -37.79 -20.26
N TYR A 539 9.85 -38.61 -20.49
CA TYR A 539 11.22 -38.22 -20.17
C TYR A 539 11.62 -36.92 -20.91
N TYR A 540 11.33 -36.81 -22.21
CA TYR A 540 11.65 -35.61 -22.99
C TYR A 540 10.90 -34.37 -22.48
N LEU A 541 9.59 -34.46 -22.23
CA LEU A 541 8.82 -33.33 -21.72
C LEU A 541 9.32 -32.88 -20.35
N HIS A 542 9.63 -33.83 -19.47
CA HIS A 542 10.17 -33.54 -18.14
C HIS A 542 11.50 -32.80 -18.22
N GLN A 543 12.41 -33.25 -19.08
CA GLN A 543 13.70 -32.57 -19.31
C GLN A 543 13.50 -31.17 -19.89
N ILE A 544 12.59 -30.99 -20.84
CA ILE A 544 12.27 -29.66 -21.40
C ILE A 544 11.75 -28.73 -20.30
N TRP A 545 10.84 -29.20 -19.46
CA TRP A 545 10.24 -28.41 -18.38
C TRP A 545 11.25 -27.95 -17.33
N ILE A 546 12.20 -28.82 -16.95
CA ILE A 546 13.30 -28.49 -16.05
C ILE A 546 14.23 -27.46 -16.69
N LYS A 547 14.68 -27.71 -17.94
CA LYS A 547 15.62 -26.83 -18.64
C LYS A 547 15.06 -25.44 -18.90
N LEU A 548 13.78 -25.36 -19.26
CA LEU A 548 13.07 -24.09 -19.40
C LEU A 548 13.00 -23.36 -18.04
N GLY A 549 12.66 -24.07 -16.96
CA GLY A 549 12.63 -23.52 -15.61
C GLY A 549 13.98 -22.94 -15.18
N ASP A 550 15.06 -23.70 -15.41
CA ASP A 550 16.43 -23.27 -15.12
C ASP A 550 16.85 -22.05 -15.94
N ALA A 551 16.53 -22.01 -17.23
CA ALA A 551 16.84 -20.88 -18.09
C ALA A 551 16.12 -19.60 -17.64
N VAL A 552 14.85 -19.71 -17.23
CA VAL A 552 14.05 -18.60 -16.67
C VAL A 552 14.61 -18.13 -15.33
N LEU A 553 14.95 -19.05 -14.42
CA LEU A 553 15.55 -18.73 -13.12
C LEU A 553 16.91 -18.01 -13.28
N ARG A 554 17.74 -18.48 -14.20
CA ARG A 554 19.05 -17.87 -14.51
C ARG A 554 18.94 -16.58 -15.33
N GLN A 555 17.73 -16.24 -15.80
CA GLN A 555 17.49 -15.14 -16.72
C GLN A 555 18.37 -15.21 -17.98
N GLN A 556 18.58 -16.43 -18.50
CA GLN A 556 19.34 -16.67 -19.72
C GLN A 556 18.47 -16.41 -20.95
N PHE A 557 18.29 -15.14 -21.33
CA PHE A 557 17.31 -14.79 -22.37
C PHE A 557 17.70 -15.30 -23.77
N SER A 558 18.96 -15.66 -23.98
CA SER A 558 19.45 -16.31 -25.20
C SER A 558 19.16 -17.81 -25.28
N TRP A 559 18.69 -18.45 -24.19
CA TRP A 559 18.45 -19.89 -24.16
C TRP A 559 17.47 -20.35 -25.22
N SER A 560 17.81 -21.45 -25.89
CA SER A 560 16.96 -22.19 -26.81
C SER A 560 17.14 -23.69 -26.60
N ILE A 561 16.16 -24.50 -27.03
CA ILE A 561 16.32 -25.97 -27.00
C ILE A 561 17.45 -26.44 -27.91
N LEU A 562 17.91 -25.60 -28.84
CA LEU A 562 19.08 -25.82 -29.69
C LEU A 562 20.41 -25.71 -28.93
N ASP A 563 20.42 -25.50 -27.63
CA ASP A 563 21.64 -25.55 -26.83
C ASP A 563 21.73 -26.87 -26.03
N GLU A 564 20.62 -27.61 -25.92
CA GLU A 564 20.48 -28.77 -25.03
C GLU A 564 20.71 -30.12 -25.75
N GLY A 565 21.94 -30.36 -26.23
CA GLY A 565 22.48 -31.65 -26.68
C GLY A 565 21.46 -32.74 -27.10
N LYS A 566 21.19 -33.71 -26.21
CA LYS A 566 20.31 -34.89 -26.44
C LYS A 566 18.84 -34.52 -26.74
N LEU A 567 18.36 -33.33 -26.34
CA LEU A 567 17.00 -32.88 -26.63
C LEU A 567 16.80 -32.46 -28.10
N LYS A 568 17.89 -32.22 -28.85
CA LYS A 568 17.84 -31.91 -30.29
C LYS A 568 17.43 -33.09 -31.17
N GLN A 569 17.57 -34.32 -30.67
CA GLN A 569 17.43 -35.56 -31.46
C GLN A 569 16.22 -36.38 -31.03
N TYR A 570 15.10 -35.71 -30.71
CA TYR A 570 13.86 -36.41 -30.42
C TYR A 570 13.40 -37.21 -31.64
N ASN A 571 13.42 -38.54 -31.52
CA ASN A 571 13.04 -39.49 -32.59
C ASN A 571 11.60 -40.01 -32.43
N GLY A 572 10.82 -39.49 -31.48
CA GLY A 572 9.44 -39.93 -31.24
C GLY A 572 8.44 -39.35 -32.24
N GLN A 573 7.29 -40.01 -32.39
CA GLN A 573 6.26 -39.66 -33.37
C GLN A 573 5.16 -38.73 -32.81
N ASN A 574 5.27 -38.28 -31.55
CA ASN A 574 4.26 -37.42 -30.94
C ASN A 574 4.22 -36.02 -31.57
N PRO A 575 3.13 -35.65 -32.26
CA PRO A 575 3.05 -34.41 -33.01
C PRO A 575 3.04 -33.16 -32.11
N MET A 576 2.58 -33.25 -30.86
CA MET A 576 2.59 -32.11 -29.93
C MET A 576 4.01 -31.83 -29.42
N ILE A 577 4.80 -32.87 -29.11
CA ILE A 577 6.20 -32.72 -28.68
C ILE A 577 7.04 -32.13 -29.82
N GLN A 578 6.83 -32.57 -31.06
CA GLN A 578 7.50 -31.99 -32.22
C GLN A 578 7.16 -30.50 -32.39
N LYS A 579 5.88 -30.12 -32.23
CA LYS A 579 5.47 -28.71 -32.24
C LYS A 579 6.13 -27.90 -31.12
N LEU A 580 6.20 -28.45 -29.90
CA LEU A 580 6.86 -27.78 -28.78
C LEU A 580 8.36 -27.59 -29.05
N ILE A 581 9.06 -28.62 -29.53
CA ILE A 581 10.47 -28.51 -29.87
C ILE A 581 10.69 -27.40 -30.90
N ILE A 582 9.89 -27.35 -31.97
CA ILE A 582 9.95 -26.29 -32.99
C ILE A 582 9.73 -24.91 -32.36
N ALA A 583 8.76 -24.77 -31.46
CA ALA A 583 8.50 -23.50 -30.79
C ALA A 583 9.68 -23.06 -29.90
N LEU A 584 10.31 -24.00 -29.19
CA LEU A 584 11.45 -23.76 -28.30
C LEU A 584 12.80 -23.65 -29.02
N GLN A 585 12.85 -23.82 -30.35
CA GLN A 585 14.05 -23.47 -31.14
C GLN A 585 14.32 -21.97 -31.15
N LYS A 586 13.30 -21.14 -30.89
CA LYS A 586 13.45 -19.70 -30.75
C LYS A 586 14.04 -19.36 -29.37
N PRO A 587 15.01 -18.43 -29.27
CA PRO A 587 15.51 -17.94 -27.99
C PRO A 587 14.40 -17.36 -27.10
N LEU A 588 14.56 -17.47 -25.78
CA LEU A 588 13.59 -16.90 -24.81
C LEU A 588 13.28 -15.42 -25.06
N PHE A 589 14.26 -14.61 -25.46
CA PHE A 589 14.03 -13.17 -25.67
C PHE A 589 13.01 -12.86 -26.77
N GLU A 590 12.77 -13.80 -27.71
CA GLU A 590 11.86 -13.60 -28.83
C GLU A 590 10.39 -13.85 -28.48
N TRP A 591 10.13 -14.77 -27.54
CA TRP A 591 8.77 -15.21 -27.25
C TRP A 591 8.35 -15.03 -25.78
N ALA A 592 9.30 -14.95 -24.84
CA ALA A 592 9.04 -14.89 -23.40
C ALA A 592 9.42 -13.55 -22.75
N CYS A 593 10.00 -12.61 -23.51
CA CYS A 593 10.51 -11.33 -23.00
C CYS A 593 9.95 -10.13 -23.79
N PHE A 594 10.07 -8.94 -23.20
CA PHE A 594 9.92 -7.66 -23.91
C PHE A 594 11.24 -6.91 -23.95
N LYS A 595 11.37 -6.01 -24.93
CA LYS A 595 12.54 -5.13 -25.05
C LYS A 595 12.37 -3.90 -24.16
N LEU A 596 13.41 -3.54 -23.42
CA LEU A 596 13.41 -2.38 -22.55
C LEU A 596 13.17 -1.07 -23.33
N PRO A 597 12.36 -0.13 -22.80
CA PRO A 597 12.19 1.20 -23.38
C PRO A 597 13.52 1.94 -23.51
N LYS A 598 13.61 2.86 -24.48
CA LYS A 598 14.80 3.72 -24.64
C LYS A 598 15.02 4.54 -23.35
N ASP A 599 16.28 4.73 -22.99
CA ASP A 599 16.72 5.50 -21.81
C ASP A 599 16.39 4.89 -20.44
N THR A 600 15.95 3.62 -20.38
CA THR A 600 15.76 2.90 -19.12
C THR A 600 17.13 2.58 -18.49
N GLN A 601 17.39 3.08 -17.28
CA GLN A 601 18.60 2.77 -16.53
C GLN A 601 18.34 1.71 -15.45
N ASP A 602 17.14 1.72 -14.86
CA ASP A 602 16.69 0.78 -13.84
C ASP A 602 15.33 0.16 -14.25
N LEU A 603 15.15 -1.14 -13.99
CA LEU A 603 13.86 -1.81 -14.18
C LEU A 603 12.75 -1.20 -13.29
N ASN A 604 13.10 -0.53 -12.19
CA ASN A 604 12.17 0.22 -11.33
C ASN A 604 11.50 1.40 -12.03
N GLU A 605 12.09 1.86 -13.13
CA GLU A 605 11.57 2.98 -13.92
C GLU A 605 10.54 2.52 -14.96
N ILE A 606 10.34 1.20 -15.12
CA ILE A 606 9.47 0.66 -16.15
C ILE A 606 8.04 0.58 -15.66
N TRP A 607 7.13 1.09 -16.50
CA TRP A 607 5.70 0.99 -16.33
C TRP A 607 5.09 0.34 -17.57
N TYR A 608 4.04 -0.45 -17.42
CA TYR A 608 3.38 -1.10 -18.55
C TYR A 608 1.87 -0.96 -18.49
N ASN A 609 1.24 -0.93 -19.66
CA ASN A 609 -0.22 -0.98 -19.78
C ASN A 609 -0.68 -2.45 -19.79
N PRO A 610 -1.47 -2.90 -18.80
CA PRO A 610 -1.88 -4.30 -18.69
C PRO A 610 -2.88 -4.74 -19.77
N GLN A 611 -3.57 -3.80 -20.44
CA GLN A 611 -4.49 -4.11 -21.54
C GLN A 611 -3.75 -4.26 -22.88
N THR A 612 -2.81 -3.37 -23.16
CA THR A 612 -2.11 -3.34 -24.47
C THR A 612 -0.74 -4.01 -24.46
N MET A 613 -0.23 -4.42 -23.28
CA MET A 613 1.11 -4.97 -23.06
C MET A 613 2.22 -4.15 -23.74
N GLN A 614 2.13 -2.84 -23.58
CA GLN A 614 3.14 -1.87 -23.99
C GLN A 614 3.91 -1.39 -22.76
N PHE A 615 5.22 -1.21 -22.93
CA PHE A 615 6.16 -0.89 -21.85
C PHE A 615 6.77 0.49 -22.08
N PHE A 616 6.90 1.28 -21.00
CA PHE A 616 7.28 2.68 -21.01
C PHE A 616 8.31 2.99 -19.92
N ASN A 617 9.17 3.97 -20.19
CA ASN A 617 10.00 4.59 -19.16
C ASN A 617 9.20 5.68 -18.44
N GLY A 618 9.07 5.54 -17.12
CA GLY A 618 8.26 6.38 -16.24
C GLY A 618 6.75 6.15 -16.34
N GLN A 619 6.03 6.64 -15.32
CA GLN A 619 4.58 6.48 -15.24
C GLN A 619 3.86 7.20 -16.39
N LYS A 620 2.97 6.49 -17.08
CA LYS A 620 2.04 7.02 -18.10
C LYS A 620 0.58 6.76 -17.70
N PRO A 621 -0.41 7.44 -18.30
CA PRO A 621 -1.82 7.13 -18.07
C PRO A 621 -2.11 5.63 -18.25
N TYR A 622 -2.91 5.05 -17.35
CA TYR A 622 -3.34 3.64 -17.39
C TYR A 622 -2.22 2.58 -17.29
N THR A 623 -1.02 2.98 -16.88
CA THR A 623 0.10 2.06 -16.67
C THR A 623 0.28 1.70 -15.20
N ILE A 624 0.83 0.51 -14.95
CA ILE A 624 1.24 0.02 -13.64
C ILE A 624 2.75 -0.26 -13.62
N PRO A 625 3.42 -0.21 -12.46
CA PRO A 625 4.84 -0.55 -12.36
C PRO A 625 5.08 -1.98 -12.87
N TYR A 626 6.17 -2.18 -13.61
CA TYR A 626 6.58 -3.49 -14.09
C TYR A 626 7.14 -4.38 -12.97
N LEU A 627 7.97 -3.81 -12.10
CA LEU A 627 8.64 -4.59 -11.06
C LEU A 627 7.74 -4.95 -9.88
N ASN A 628 7.83 -6.22 -9.50
CA ASN A 628 7.25 -6.82 -8.32
C ASN A 628 8.40 -7.16 -7.36
N ASN A 629 9.12 -6.14 -6.88
CA ASN A 629 10.33 -6.30 -6.05
C ASN A 629 10.09 -7.18 -4.82
N ASP A 630 8.86 -7.19 -4.33
CA ASP A 630 8.37 -8.02 -3.23
C ASP A 630 8.83 -9.49 -3.32
N ILE A 631 8.95 -10.06 -4.54
CA ILE A 631 9.37 -11.45 -4.78
C ILE A 631 10.84 -11.66 -4.36
N TYR A 632 11.73 -10.76 -4.80
CA TYR A 632 13.17 -10.87 -4.53
C TYR A 632 13.58 -10.22 -3.22
N ASP A 633 12.81 -9.26 -2.72
CA ASP A 633 13.02 -8.69 -1.39
C ASP A 633 13.00 -9.82 -0.37
N LEU A 634 11.98 -10.70 -0.38
CA LEU A 634 11.94 -11.86 0.52
C LEU A 634 13.20 -12.74 0.45
N ILE A 635 13.64 -13.03 -0.77
CA ILE A 635 14.77 -13.91 -1.04
C ILE A 635 16.09 -13.29 -0.59
N ALA A 636 16.27 -12.00 -0.84
CA ALA A 636 17.46 -11.26 -0.45
C ALA A 636 17.58 -11.12 1.08
N HIS A 637 16.46 -11.13 1.81
CA HIS A 637 16.47 -11.03 3.27
C HIS A 637 16.85 -12.33 3.97
N ASN A 638 16.62 -13.51 3.38
CA ASN A 638 16.96 -14.79 4.01
C ASN A 638 18.32 -15.32 3.51
N GLN A 639 19.31 -15.38 4.40
CA GLN A 639 20.68 -15.77 4.01
C GLN A 639 20.81 -17.20 3.47
N ILE A 640 20.01 -18.15 3.98
CA ILE A 640 20.06 -19.56 3.54
C ILE A 640 19.59 -19.66 2.09
N ILE A 641 18.44 -19.04 1.79
CA ILE A 641 17.84 -19.04 0.46
C ILE A 641 18.72 -18.25 -0.51
N ALA A 642 19.17 -17.06 -0.12
CA ALA A 642 20.06 -16.23 -0.94
C ALA A 642 21.37 -16.96 -1.29
N THR A 643 21.98 -17.64 -0.32
CA THR A 643 23.23 -18.39 -0.53
C THR A 643 22.99 -19.59 -1.45
N GLY A 644 21.93 -20.36 -1.22
CA GLY A 644 21.57 -21.51 -2.06
C GLY A 644 21.33 -21.13 -3.52
N LEU A 645 20.57 -20.05 -3.75
CA LEU A 645 20.31 -19.52 -5.09
C LEU A 645 21.60 -19.02 -5.77
N ARG A 646 22.45 -18.29 -5.04
CA ARG A 646 23.75 -17.82 -5.57
C ARG A 646 24.67 -18.97 -5.97
N LEU A 647 24.76 -20.02 -5.16
CA LEU A 647 25.57 -21.22 -5.47
C LEU A 647 25.12 -21.93 -6.75
N ARG A 648 23.82 -21.86 -7.09
CA ARG A 648 23.26 -22.42 -8.34
C ARG A 648 23.31 -21.44 -9.53
N GLY A 649 23.82 -20.22 -9.32
CA GLY A 649 23.93 -19.17 -10.34
C GLY A 649 22.61 -18.44 -10.61
N TYR A 650 21.63 -18.49 -9.71
CA TYR A 650 20.37 -17.78 -9.85
C TYR A 650 20.49 -16.35 -9.27
N PRO A 651 19.99 -15.31 -9.96
CA PRO A 651 19.95 -13.95 -9.44
C PRO A 651 19.08 -13.85 -8.19
N ILE A 652 19.42 -12.94 -7.28
CA ILE A 652 18.63 -12.65 -6.06
C ILE A 652 17.98 -11.25 -6.11
N SER A 653 18.05 -10.58 -7.25
CA SER A 653 17.41 -9.30 -7.53
C SER A 653 17.18 -9.16 -9.03
N PHE A 654 16.18 -8.36 -9.41
CA PHE A 654 16.00 -7.95 -10.80
C PHE A 654 17.07 -6.94 -11.23
N ASN A 655 17.57 -6.12 -10.30
CA ASN A 655 18.64 -5.18 -10.57
C ASN A 655 19.97 -5.92 -10.64
N LYS A 656 20.65 -5.82 -11.78
CA LYS A 656 22.01 -6.34 -11.95
C LYS A 656 22.92 -5.58 -10.99
N HIS A 657 23.24 -6.18 -9.84
CA HIS A 657 24.30 -5.63 -9.00
C HIS A 657 25.59 -5.68 -9.84
N PRO A 658 26.39 -4.60 -9.90
CA PRO A 658 27.67 -4.58 -10.61
C PRO A 658 28.66 -5.65 -10.12
N ASP A 659 28.37 -6.31 -8.99
CA ASP A 659 29.18 -7.38 -8.41
C ASP A 659 28.89 -8.77 -8.99
N TYR A 660 27.87 -8.94 -9.84
CA TYR A 660 27.74 -10.13 -10.71
C TYR A 660 28.70 -10.00 -11.90
N VAL A 661 29.99 -9.76 -11.61
CA VAL A 661 31.06 -10.05 -12.56
C VAL A 661 31.16 -11.56 -12.60
N TYR A 662 30.73 -12.12 -13.72
CA TYR A 662 31.11 -13.45 -14.19
C TYR A 662 32.52 -13.80 -13.71
N ASN A 663 32.66 -14.80 -12.83
CA ASN A 663 33.97 -15.22 -12.33
C ASN A 663 34.75 -15.82 -13.52
N PRO A 664 35.79 -15.16 -14.05
CA PRO A 664 36.43 -15.53 -15.31
C PRO A 664 37.48 -16.64 -15.11
N THR A 665 37.23 -17.58 -14.20
CA THR A 665 38.14 -18.71 -13.96
C THR A 665 37.78 -19.96 -14.76
N CYS A 666 36.76 -19.91 -15.61
CA CYS A 666 36.54 -20.89 -16.67
C CYS A 666 36.98 -20.29 -18.01
N GLU A 667 38.17 -20.68 -18.47
CA GLU A 667 38.69 -20.41 -19.81
C GLU A 667 37.88 -21.19 -20.86
N ASP A 668 36.65 -20.79 -21.12
CA ASP A 668 35.92 -21.23 -22.32
C ASP A 668 35.44 -19.99 -23.09
N GLN A 669 36.18 -19.66 -24.15
CA GLN A 669 35.98 -18.47 -25.01
C GLN A 669 34.74 -18.58 -25.92
N SER A 670 33.68 -19.25 -25.46
CA SER A 670 32.42 -19.44 -26.19
C SER A 670 31.21 -18.83 -25.48
N SER A 671 31.41 -17.78 -24.67
CA SER A 671 30.29 -17.06 -24.05
C SER A 671 29.56 -16.18 -25.07
N PRO A 672 28.22 -16.28 -25.20
CA PRO A 672 27.45 -15.50 -26.17
C PRO A 672 27.44 -14.00 -25.83
N PRO A 673 27.24 -13.12 -26.83
CA PRO A 673 27.39 -11.67 -26.68
C PRO A 673 26.29 -11.04 -25.81
N LEU A 674 26.55 -9.78 -25.39
CA LEU A 674 25.78 -8.79 -24.62
C LEU A 674 24.27 -8.57 -24.99
N VAL A 675 23.50 -9.61 -25.32
CA VAL A 675 22.07 -9.55 -25.64
C VAL A 675 21.23 -9.31 -24.37
N ASP A 676 21.68 -9.80 -23.21
CA ASP A 676 20.93 -9.83 -21.94
C ASP A 676 20.70 -8.47 -21.25
N ASN A 677 21.24 -7.36 -21.75
CA ASN A 677 21.06 -6.03 -21.12
C ASN A 677 19.88 -5.24 -21.69
N ARG A 678 19.18 -5.73 -22.73
CA ARG A 678 18.11 -4.98 -23.40
C ARG A 678 16.73 -5.62 -23.32
N TYR A 679 16.60 -6.72 -22.59
CA TYR A 679 15.35 -7.48 -22.46
C TYR A 679 15.05 -7.74 -21.00
N ALA A 680 13.76 -7.95 -20.70
CA ALA A 680 13.29 -8.44 -19.41
C ALA A 680 12.11 -9.40 -19.61
N LEU A 681 11.90 -10.29 -18.65
CA LEU A 681 10.84 -11.31 -18.73
C LEU A 681 9.46 -10.66 -18.83
N HIS A 682 8.62 -11.18 -19.72
CA HIS A 682 7.24 -10.72 -19.83
C HIS A 682 6.45 -11.00 -18.54
N PRO A 683 5.50 -10.16 -18.11
CA PRO A 683 4.68 -10.41 -16.92
C PRO A 683 4.03 -11.81 -16.88
N TYR A 684 3.54 -12.31 -18.01
CA TYR A 684 3.01 -13.68 -18.11
C TYR A 684 4.05 -14.77 -17.83
N MET A 685 5.31 -14.53 -18.17
CA MET A 685 6.42 -15.45 -17.95
C MET A 685 6.81 -15.46 -16.46
N ILE A 686 6.90 -14.27 -15.85
CA ILE A 686 7.13 -14.11 -14.41
C ILE A 686 6.09 -14.90 -13.61
N GLN A 687 4.83 -14.76 -14.01
CA GLN A 687 3.70 -15.40 -13.36
C GLN A 687 3.67 -16.92 -13.57
N ARG A 688 3.84 -17.42 -14.79
CA ARG A 688 3.66 -18.85 -15.11
C ARG A 688 4.79 -19.76 -14.65
N ILE A 689 6.04 -19.28 -14.62
CA ILE A 689 7.19 -20.13 -14.27
C ILE A 689 8.07 -19.49 -13.20
N LEU A 690 8.49 -18.22 -13.36
CA LEU A 690 9.53 -17.67 -12.47
C LEU A 690 9.11 -17.74 -11.00
N LYS A 691 7.91 -17.28 -10.65
CA LYS A 691 7.40 -17.30 -9.27
C LYS A 691 7.36 -18.72 -8.69
N GLY A 692 6.78 -19.67 -9.44
CA GLY A 692 6.66 -21.06 -9.00
C GLY A 692 8.03 -21.71 -8.76
N ARG A 693 8.92 -21.60 -9.74
CA ARG A 693 10.28 -22.17 -9.66
C ARG A 693 11.12 -21.57 -8.55
N LEU A 694 10.96 -20.27 -8.32
CA LEU A 694 11.68 -19.57 -7.27
C LEU A 694 11.19 -20.00 -5.87
N GLY A 695 9.87 -20.25 -5.73
CA GLY A 695 9.28 -20.85 -4.53
C GLY A 695 9.72 -22.28 -4.26
N GLU A 696 9.74 -23.12 -5.31
CA GLU A 696 10.25 -24.49 -5.28
C GLU A 696 11.70 -24.51 -4.78
N LYS A 697 12.62 -23.77 -5.44
CA LYS A 697 14.04 -23.77 -5.07
C LYS A 697 14.30 -23.18 -3.69
N ALA A 698 13.59 -22.11 -3.31
CA ALA A 698 13.70 -21.57 -1.97
C ALA A 698 13.27 -22.58 -0.89
N THR A 699 12.20 -23.33 -1.15
CA THR A 699 11.70 -24.37 -0.24
C THR A 699 12.65 -25.56 -0.15
N GLU A 700 13.23 -26.00 -1.28
CA GLU A 700 14.27 -27.03 -1.30
C GLU A 700 15.47 -26.65 -0.41
N PHE A 701 16.00 -25.43 -0.54
CA PHE A 701 17.12 -24.98 0.29
C PHE A 701 16.75 -24.89 1.77
N LEU A 702 15.53 -24.45 2.07
CA LEU A 702 15.03 -24.37 3.45
C LEU A 702 14.94 -25.77 4.08
N LEU A 703 14.40 -26.75 3.35
CA LEU A 703 14.29 -28.15 3.80
C LEU A 703 15.66 -28.80 3.97
N ALA A 704 16.55 -28.64 2.98
CA ALA A 704 17.91 -29.16 3.03
C ALA A 704 18.70 -28.64 4.23
N LYS A 705 18.59 -27.33 4.52
CA LYS A 705 19.22 -26.72 5.72
C LYS A 705 18.69 -27.29 7.03
N ASN A 706 17.46 -27.81 7.04
CA ASN A 706 16.83 -28.46 8.18
C ASN A 706 17.05 -29.98 8.24
N GLY A 707 17.97 -30.52 7.42
CA GLY A 707 18.40 -31.92 7.50
C GLY A 707 17.57 -32.90 6.67
N PHE A 708 16.63 -32.42 5.84
CA PHE A 708 15.86 -33.28 4.94
C PHE A 708 16.59 -33.51 3.62
N LYS A 709 16.66 -34.77 3.18
CA LYS A 709 17.15 -35.12 1.85
C LYS A 709 15.99 -35.11 0.87
N ILE A 710 16.15 -34.34 -0.20
CA ILE A 710 15.16 -34.25 -1.28
C ILE A 710 15.43 -35.37 -2.27
N HIS A 711 14.38 -36.10 -2.66
CA HIS A 711 14.50 -37.17 -3.64
C HIS A 711 14.87 -36.61 -5.01
N GLU A 712 16.00 -37.05 -5.57
CA GLU A 712 16.45 -36.64 -6.89
C GLU A 712 15.77 -37.48 -8.00
N GLY A 713 14.79 -36.88 -8.68
CA GLY A 713 14.13 -37.47 -9.84
C GLY A 713 12.64 -37.69 -9.67
N LEU A 714 12.00 -38.21 -10.72
CA LEU A 714 10.56 -38.39 -10.78
C LEU A 714 10.15 -39.71 -10.12
N PHE A 715 9.32 -39.67 -9.06
CA PHE A 715 8.73 -40.88 -8.46
C PHE A 715 7.89 -41.67 -9.46
N SER A 716 7.00 -40.98 -10.17
CA SER A 716 6.17 -41.58 -11.21
C SER A 716 5.80 -40.54 -12.27
N GLN A 717 5.79 -40.97 -13.53
CA GLN A 717 5.23 -40.19 -14.65
C GLN A 717 3.80 -39.72 -14.37
N ARG A 718 3.04 -40.51 -13.61
CA ARG A 718 1.61 -40.27 -13.36
C ARG A 718 1.36 -39.22 -12.29
N THR A 719 2.37 -38.90 -11.47
CA THR A 719 2.30 -37.89 -10.40
C THR A 719 3.08 -36.63 -10.70
N PHE A 720 3.76 -36.54 -11.85
CA PHE A 720 4.51 -35.37 -12.30
C PHE A 720 3.66 -34.08 -12.24
N GLU A 721 4.12 -33.02 -11.56
CA GLU A 721 3.41 -31.74 -11.34
C GLU A 721 2.09 -31.87 -10.53
N ASN A 722 1.90 -32.95 -9.76
CA ASN A 722 0.88 -32.97 -8.69
C ASN A 722 1.43 -32.39 -7.37
N TYR A 723 2.75 -32.36 -7.23
CA TYR A 723 3.53 -31.76 -6.15
C TYR A 723 4.91 -31.37 -6.71
N ASP A 724 5.64 -30.52 -5.99
CA ASP A 724 6.94 -30.00 -6.43
C ASP A 724 8.12 -30.76 -5.81
N ILE A 725 8.01 -31.11 -4.52
CA ILE A 725 9.10 -31.66 -3.72
C ILE A 725 8.65 -32.94 -3.02
N ALA A 726 9.49 -33.97 -3.07
CA ALA A 726 9.35 -35.17 -2.25
C ALA A 726 10.62 -35.40 -1.42
N ILE A 727 10.42 -35.80 -0.17
CA ILE A 727 11.48 -36.05 0.79
C ILE A 727 11.76 -37.56 0.83
N GLU A 728 13.03 -37.96 0.88
CA GLU A 728 13.43 -39.37 0.98
C GLU A 728 12.83 -40.03 2.23
N ASN A 729 12.31 -41.27 2.07
CA ASN A 729 11.69 -42.07 3.12
C ASN A 729 10.52 -41.38 3.86
N CYS A 730 9.85 -40.43 3.21
CA CYS A 730 8.74 -39.67 3.77
C CYS A 730 7.48 -39.80 2.92
N ASP A 731 6.32 -39.88 3.56
CA ASP A 731 5.01 -39.97 2.90
C ASP A 731 4.42 -38.62 2.49
N TYR A 732 5.05 -37.54 2.94
CA TYR A 732 4.61 -36.18 2.66
C TYR A 732 5.12 -35.74 1.28
N ARG A 733 4.24 -35.10 0.50
CA ARG A 733 4.50 -34.51 -0.81
C ARG A 733 4.22 -33.01 -0.74
N ILE A 734 5.20 -32.19 -1.07
CA ILE A 734 5.14 -30.73 -0.86
C ILE A 734 4.89 -30.02 -2.19
N ASP A 735 3.81 -29.25 -2.26
CA ASP A 735 3.47 -28.28 -3.30
C ASP A 735 3.90 -26.89 -2.77
N ALA A 736 5.03 -26.40 -3.27
CA ALA A 736 5.72 -25.22 -2.79
C ALA A 736 5.20 -23.96 -3.48
N LYS A 737 4.99 -22.89 -2.71
CA LYS A 737 4.34 -21.68 -3.18
C LYS A 737 5.08 -20.42 -2.73
N LEU A 738 5.18 -19.45 -3.64
CA LEU A 738 5.82 -18.14 -3.42
C LEU A 738 4.78 -17.01 -3.56
N TRP A 739 3.78 -16.97 -2.68
CA TRP A 739 2.63 -16.07 -2.83
C TRP A 739 2.37 -15.15 -1.64
N SER A 740 1.69 -14.04 -1.93
CA SER A 740 1.26 -13.00 -1.00
C SER A 740 -0.21 -13.16 -0.58
N ARG A 741 -0.56 -12.48 0.53
CA ARG A 741 -1.86 -12.22 1.19
C ARG A 741 -3.15 -12.53 0.41
N SER A 742 -3.25 -12.20 -0.89
CA SER A 742 -4.48 -12.33 -1.70
C SER A 742 -4.87 -13.75 -2.11
N TYR A 743 -3.91 -14.67 -2.28
CA TYR A 743 -4.20 -16.04 -2.75
C TYR A 743 -4.80 -16.92 -1.64
N MET A 744 -4.25 -16.83 -0.42
CA MET A 744 -4.80 -17.54 0.74
C MET A 744 -6.16 -16.98 1.15
N ASP A 745 -6.35 -15.65 1.09
CA ASP A 745 -7.66 -15.01 1.28
C ASP A 745 -8.70 -15.52 0.25
N LEU A 746 -8.29 -15.76 -1.01
CA LEU A 746 -9.18 -16.30 -2.06
C LEU A 746 -9.56 -17.77 -1.81
N ILE A 747 -8.59 -18.62 -1.41
CA ILE A 747 -8.84 -20.04 -1.08
C ILE A 747 -9.73 -20.16 0.15
N GLU A 748 -9.45 -19.40 1.22
CA GLU A 748 -10.28 -19.39 2.43
C GLU A 748 -11.71 -18.93 2.15
N ASN A 749 -11.89 -17.84 1.39
CA ASN A 749 -13.22 -17.34 1.03
C ASN A 749 -14.02 -18.36 0.20
N ARG A 750 -13.40 -18.99 -0.80
CA ARG A 750 -14.06 -20.03 -1.62
C ARG A 750 -14.34 -21.32 -0.85
N TYR A 751 -13.46 -21.69 0.08
CA TYR A 751 -13.72 -22.80 1.01
C TYR A 751 -14.91 -22.50 1.93
N PHE A 752 -15.02 -21.27 2.45
CA PHE A 752 -16.18 -20.81 3.21
C PHE A 752 -17.48 -20.82 2.38
N GLU A 753 -17.44 -20.33 1.14
CA GLU A 753 -18.57 -20.36 0.20
C GLU A 753 -19.02 -21.79 -0.13
N TRP A 754 -18.07 -22.68 -0.39
CA TRP A 754 -18.31 -24.10 -0.66
C TRP A 754 -18.90 -24.83 0.56
N ARG A 755 -18.34 -24.62 1.76
CA ARG A 755 -18.85 -25.17 3.03
C ARG A 755 -20.28 -24.72 3.33
N ASN A 756 -20.66 -23.53 2.86
CA ASN A 756 -21.99 -22.94 3.05
C ASN A 756 -22.97 -23.21 1.89
N GLY A 757 -22.58 -23.99 0.88
CA GLY A 757 -23.32 -24.18 -0.38
C GLY A 757 -24.57 -25.05 -0.32
N ALA A 758 -25.57 -24.74 0.52
CA ALA A 758 -26.90 -25.39 0.45
C ALA A 758 -28.11 -24.49 0.78
N GLN A 759 -27.95 -23.18 0.95
CA GLN A 759 -29.08 -22.24 0.96
C GLN A 759 -28.70 -20.94 0.23
N LYS A 760 -29.50 -20.56 -0.78
CA LYS A 760 -29.37 -19.37 -1.66
C LYS A 760 -28.54 -19.54 -2.94
N ILE A 761 -28.92 -20.56 -3.73
CA ILE A 761 -29.17 -20.24 -5.14
C ILE A 761 -30.48 -19.43 -5.14
N ASN A 762 -30.44 -18.20 -5.65
CA ASN A 762 -31.48 -17.15 -5.64
C ASN A 762 -31.67 -16.38 -4.31
N SER A 763 -31.05 -15.20 -4.20
CA SER A 763 -31.75 -13.98 -3.74
C SER A 763 -30.85 -12.73 -3.73
N PHE A 764 -31.27 -11.69 -4.46
CA PHE A 764 -30.92 -10.25 -4.38
C PHE A 764 -29.75 -9.67 -5.19
N ALA A 765 -30.09 -9.38 -6.45
CA ALA A 765 -29.90 -8.12 -7.18
C ALA A 765 -29.20 -6.95 -6.44
N LEU A 766 -28.10 -6.48 -7.05
CA LEU A 766 -27.61 -5.10 -6.94
C LEU A 766 -27.60 -4.49 -8.36
N PHE A 767 -28.69 -3.77 -8.65
CA PHE A 767 -28.86 -2.65 -9.58
C PHE A 767 -28.36 -2.76 -11.04
N ASP A 768 -29.33 -2.96 -11.92
CA ASP A 768 -29.36 -2.47 -13.31
C ASP A 768 -29.25 -0.94 -13.38
N ALA A 769 -28.37 -0.45 -14.26
CA ALA A 769 -28.60 0.68 -15.17
C ALA A 769 -27.67 0.50 -16.38
N PRO A 770 -28.07 0.93 -17.58
CA PRO A 770 -28.50 0.07 -18.67
C PRO A 770 -27.36 -0.31 -19.63
N MET A 771 -27.53 -1.47 -20.25
CA MET A 771 -26.78 -1.90 -21.43
C MET A 771 -26.92 -0.87 -22.56
N ALA A 772 -25.78 -0.34 -23.01
CA ALA A 772 -25.54 -0.09 -24.42
C ALA A 772 -24.51 -1.13 -24.86
N SER A 773 -24.99 -2.05 -25.68
CA SER A 773 -24.28 -3.12 -26.36
C SER A 773 -23.10 -2.58 -27.17
N ASP A 774 -21.90 -3.11 -26.94
CA ASP A 774 -21.27 -4.02 -27.90
C ASP A 774 -20.04 -4.71 -27.26
N GLU A 775 -19.80 -5.92 -27.72
CA GLU A 775 -19.11 -7.03 -27.04
C GLU A 775 -17.59 -6.82 -26.89
N HIS A 776 -17.08 -7.09 -25.67
CA HIS A 776 -15.72 -7.51 -25.26
C HIS A 776 -15.27 -6.94 -23.88
N HIS A 777 -16.19 -6.73 -22.95
CA HIS A 777 -15.84 -6.65 -21.53
C HIS A 777 -15.74 -8.05 -20.92
N ILE A 778 -14.68 -8.79 -21.29
CA ILE A 778 -14.14 -9.82 -20.40
C ILE A 778 -13.60 -9.05 -19.19
N GLY A 779 -14.19 -9.26 -18.01
CA GLY A 779 -13.77 -8.60 -16.78
C GLY A 779 -12.26 -8.70 -16.63
N LEU A 780 -11.61 -7.53 -16.49
CA LEU A 780 -10.21 -7.40 -16.14
C LEU A 780 -10.03 -7.94 -14.71
N GLY A 781 -10.05 -9.26 -14.58
CA GLY A 781 -9.56 -9.97 -13.42
C GLY A 781 -8.11 -9.58 -13.19
N ASP A 782 -7.74 -9.51 -11.92
CA ASP A 782 -6.38 -9.20 -11.49
C ASP A 782 -5.35 -9.90 -12.39
N PRO A 783 -4.53 -9.16 -13.16
CA PRO A 783 -3.49 -9.75 -14.00
C PRO A 783 -2.41 -10.46 -13.17
N SER A 784 -2.46 -10.35 -11.84
CA SER A 784 -1.61 -11.09 -10.90
C SER A 784 -1.94 -12.59 -10.80
N LEU A 785 -3.11 -13.06 -11.26
CA LEU A 785 -3.53 -14.46 -11.18
C LEU A 785 -3.45 -15.22 -12.52
N SER A 786 -2.61 -16.26 -12.60
CA SER A 786 -2.45 -17.11 -13.78
C SER A 786 -3.72 -17.91 -14.06
N ALA A 787 -3.84 -18.45 -15.28
CA ALA A 787 -4.91 -19.42 -15.58
C ALA A 787 -4.83 -20.63 -14.62
N ALA A 788 -3.63 -21.09 -14.27
CA ALA A 788 -3.42 -22.13 -13.26
C ALA A 788 -3.88 -21.69 -11.85
N GLU A 789 -3.65 -20.44 -11.45
CA GLU A 789 -4.08 -19.89 -10.15
C GLU A 789 -5.60 -19.66 -10.04
N LYS A 790 -6.25 -19.27 -11.16
CA LYS A 790 -7.72 -19.24 -11.24
C LYS A 790 -8.34 -20.63 -11.15
N ILE A 791 -7.58 -21.65 -11.55
CA ILE A 791 -7.97 -23.06 -11.57
C ILE A 791 -7.68 -23.75 -10.22
N GLU A 792 -6.60 -23.43 -9.50
CA GLU A 792 -6.21 -24.07 -8.22
C GLU A 792 -7.00 -23.62 -6.98
N SER A 793 -7.78 -22.53 -7.07
CA SER A 793 -8.68 -22.06 -5.98
C SER A 793 -10.00 -22.86 -5.87
N ASP A 794 -9.96 -24.10 -6.34
CA ASP A 794 -11.05 -25.06 -6.38
C ASP A 794 -10.72 -26.22 -5.43
N PRO A 795 -11.40 -26.33 -4.27
CA PRO A 795 -11.19 -27.40 -3.30
C PRO A 795 -11.16 -28.81 -3.91
N GLN A 796 -11.92 -29.02 -5.00
CA GLN A 796 -11.97 -30.31 -5.69
C GLN A 796 -10.61 -30.71 -6.27
N LYS A 797 -9.78 -29.74 -6.71
CA LYS A 797 -8.48 -30.05 -7.31
C LYS A 797 -7.43 -30.50 -6.32
N LEU A 798 -7.49 -30.03 -5.07
CA LEU A 798 -6.61 -30.53 -4.01
C LEU A 798 -6.93 -31.99 -3.69
N ILE A 799 -8.22 -32.31 -3.63
CA ILE A 799 -8.71 -33.69 -3.49
C ILE A 799 -8.25 -34.53 -4.68
N ASP A 800 -8.38 -34.03 -5.91
CA ASP A 800 -7.97 -34.76 -7.12
C ASP A 800 -6.45 -34.96 -7.19
N LYS A 801 -5.65 -33.95 -6.81
CA LYS A 801 -4.18 -34.07 -6.67
C LYS A 801 -3.84 -35.19 -5.69
N LEU A 802 -4.40 -35.16 -4.48
CA LEU A 802 -4.14 -36.17 -3.44
C LEU A 802 -4.59 -37.57 -3.89
N LYS A 803 -5.79 -37.72 -4.45
CA LYS A 803 -6.30 -38.99 -4.98
C LYS A 803 -5.35 -39.57 -6.03
N ASN A 804 -4.87 -38.72 -6.94
CA ASN A 804 -3.97 -39.15 -8.01
C ASN A 804 -2.58 -39.55 -7.47
N ILE A 805 -2.05 -38.82 -6.48
CA ILE A 805 -0.83 -39.21 -5.75
C ILE A 805 -1.04 -40.58 -5.10
N ARG A 806 -2.12 -40.75 -4.32
CA ARG A 806 -2.38 -42.00 -3.59
C ARG A 806 -2.58 -43.21 -4.49
N THR A 807 -3.20 -43.00 -5.65
CA THR A 807 -3.42 -44.06 -6.66
C THR A 807 -2.12 -44.67 -7.16
N TYR A 808 -1.05 -43.88 -7.27
CA TYR A 808 0.20 -44.31 -7.92
C TYR A 808 1.41 -44.41 -7.01
N GLU A 809 1.38 -43.75 -5.86
CA GLU A 809 2.48 -43.75 -4.88
C GLU A 809 2.12 -44.40 -3.55
N GLY A 810 0.86 -44.72 -3.29
CA GLY A 810 0.40 -45.38 -2.05
C GLY A 810 -0.64 -44.58 -1.26
N ASN A 811 -1.56 -45.25 -0.57
CA ASN A 811 -2.68 -44.59 0.13
C ASN A 811 -2.24 -43.80 1.38
N GLU A 812 -1.06 -44.09 1.90
CA GLU A 812 -0.44 -43.45 3.06
C GLU A 812 0.06 -42.03 2.79
N LYS A 813 0.14 -41.61 1.51
CA LYS A 813 0.69 -40.30 1.15
C LYS A 813 -0.17 -39.13 1.65
N VAL A 814 0.51 -38.06 2.06
CA VAL A 814 -0.06 -36.80 2.56
C VAL A 814 0.39 -35.65 1.66
N LEU A 815 -0.54 -34.78 1.27
CA LEU A 815 -0.23 -33.58 0.47
C LEU A 815 -0.02 -32.37 1.38
N VAL A 816 1.08 -31.65 1.20
CA VAL A 816 1.41 -30.43 1.95
C VAL A 816 1.43 -29.25 0.99
N ILE A 817 0.59 -28.25 1.22
CA ILE A 817 0.63 -26.97 0.52
C ILE A 817 1.45 -26.01 1.38
N MET A 818 2.63 -25.63 0.91
CA MET A 818 3.60 -24.87 1.70
C MET A 818 3.90 -23.51 1.07
N ASN A 819 3.44 -22.45 1.73
CA ASN A 819 3.84 -21.09 1.37
C ASN A 819 5.14 -20.72 2.06
N LEU A 820 6.06 -20.11 1.31
CA LEU A 820 7.36 -19.71 1.84
C LEU A 820 7.24 -18.57 2.88
N TYR A 821 6.41 -17.54 2.63
CA TYR A 821 6.30 -16.37 3.51
C TYR A 821 4.97 -15.64 3.40
N ASP A 822 4.39 -15.27 4.55
CA ASP A 822 3.25 -14.34 4.66
C ASP A 822 3.56 -13.21 5.66
N HIS A 823 3.58 -11.96 5.16
CA HIS A 823 3.83 -10.77 5.99
C HIS A 823 2.62 -10.34 6.83
N SER A 824 1.44 -10.92 6.58
CA SER A 824 0.17 -10.40 7.06
C SER A 824 -0.40 -11.15 8.26
N ARG A 825 -0.18 -12.47 8.36
CA ARG A 825 -0.69 -13.32 9.44
C ARG A 825 0.44 -13.95 10.26
N GLU A 826 0.14 -14.40 11.47
CA GLU A 826 1.04 -15.32 12.15
C GLU A 826 1.09 -16.64 11.40
N SER A 827 2.22 -17.32 11.50
CA SER A 827 2.40 -18.60 10.84
C SER A 827 1.53 -19.66 11.52
N GLU A 828 0.68 -20.31 10.73
CA GLU A 828 -0.27 -21.32 11.14
C GLU A 828 -0.14 -22.55 10.23
N ILE A 829 -0.35 -23.72 10.84
CA ILE A 829 -0.42 -25.01 10.17
C ILE A 829 -1.82 -25.58 10.40
N LEU A 830 -2.50 -25.95 9.32
CA LEU A 830 -3.84 -26.52 9.36
C LEU A 830 -3.84 -27.90 8.71
N GLY A 831 -4.55 -28.83 9.33
CA GLY A 831 -4.73 -30.19 8.81
C GLY A 831 -6.16 -30.41 8.34
N TYR A 832 -6.30 -31.20 7.29
CA TYR A 832 -7.58 -31.60 6.72
C TYR A 832 -7.59 -33.09 6.37
N ASP A 833 -8.77 -33.69 6.42
CA ASP A 833 -8.99 -35.05 5.90
C ASP A 833 -9.08 -35.06 4.36
N GLU A 834 -9.28 -36.24 3.77
CA GLU A 834 -9.39 -36.43 2.32
C GLU A 834 -10.60 -35.74 1.67
N ASN A 835 -11.56 -35.29 2.47
CA ASN A 835 -12.77 -34.56 2.05
C ASN A 835 -12.70 -33.07 2.45
N LEU A 836 -11.51 -32.58 2.81
CA LEU A 836 -11.24 -31.21 3.26
C LEU A 836 -12.02 -30.79 4.53
N GLN A 837 -12.35 -31.74 5.40
CA GLN A 837 -12.84 -31.42 6.74
C GLN A 837 -11.67 -31.09 7.67
N PRO A 838 -11.76 -30.02 8.48
CA PRO A 838 -10.66 -29.59 9.33
C PRO A 838 -10.40 -30.62 10.43
N ILE A 839 -9.12 -30.92 10.64
CA ILE A 839 -8.63 -31.78 11.73
C ILE A 839 -8.09 -30.89 12.85
N SER A 840 -8.23 -31.35 14.09
CA SER A 840 -7.71 -30.63 15.26
C SER A 840 -6.19 -30.42 15.12
N PRO A 841 -5.65 -29.24 15.48
CA PRO A 841 -4.20 -28.99 15.49
C PRO A 841 -3.40 -29.99 16.34
N ASP A 842 -4.03 -30.62 17.34
CA ASP A 842 -3.41 -31.63 18.18
C ASP A 842 -3.24 -33.00 17.49
N ASN A 843 -3.96 -33.23 16.37
CA ASN A 843 -4.02 -34.52 15.66
C ASN A 843 -3.53 -34.41 14.20
N LEU A 844 -2.58 -33.51 13.91
CA LEU A 844 -2.10 -33.28 12.53
C LEU A 844 -1.49 -34.53 11.86
N THR A 845 -1.12 -35.57 12.61
CA THR A 845 -0.68 -36.87 12.09
C THR A 845 -1.77 -37.63 11.35
N GLU A 846 -3.05 -37.33 11.60
CA GLU A 846 -4.20 -37.94 10.91
C GLU A 846 -4.58 -37.17 9.63
N ALA A 847 -3.88 -36.06 9.34
CA ALA A 847 -4.20 -35.22 8.19
C ALA A 847 -3.79 -35.86 6.86
N SER A 848 -4.70 -35.79 5.90
CA SER A 848 -4.47 -36.18 4.50
C SER A 848 -3.97 -35.01 3.66
N ILE A 849 -4.33 -33.78 4.05
CA ILE A 849 -3.86 -32.54 3.43
C ILE A 849 -3.42 -31.59 4.56
N ILE A 850 -2.23 -31.02 4.44
CA ILE A 850 -1.72 -30.01 5.37
C ILE A 850 -1.50 -28.71 4.61
N THR A 851 -1.90 -27.59 5.20
CA THR A 851 -1.57 -26.26 4.67
C THR A 851 -0.70 -25.50 5.66
N LEU A 852 0.39 -24.92 5.16
CA LEU A 852 1.28 -24.05 5.91
C LEU A 852 1.27 -22.67 5.25
N ASN A 853 0.76 -21.67 5.96
CA ASN A 853 0.57 -20.32 5.40
C ASN A 853 1.87 -19.51 5.28
N SER A 854 2.90 -19.83 6.08
CA SER A 854 4.22 -19.18 6.05
C SER A 854 5.29 -20.09 6.67
N ALA A 855 6.32 -20.43 5.90
CA ALA A 855 7.47 -21.21 6.38
C ALA A 855 8.49 -20.37 7.14
N LEU A 856 8.62 -19.09 6.79
CA LEU A 856 9.52 -18.14 7.42
C LEU A 856 8.80 -17.31 8.47
N ASP A 857 9.54 -16.86 9.49
CA ASP A 857 9.00 -16.02 10.55
C ASP A 857 8.71 -14.61 10.03
N ARG A 858 7.53 -14.09 10.38
CA ARG A 858 7.03 -12.78 9.95
C ARG A 858 7.90 -11.62 10.44
N ASN A 859 8.40 -11.71 11.68
CA ASN A 859 9.16 -10.64 12.31
C ASN A 859 10.67 -10.77 12.03
N ASN A 860 11.12 -11.99 11.75
CA ASN A 860 12.50 -12.28 11.40
C ASN A 860 12.58 -13.30 10.23
N PRO A 861 12.49 -12.83 8.97
CA PRO A 861 12.49 -13.70 7.79
C PRO A 861 13.73 -14.59 7.61
N ASP A 862 14.82 -14.34 8.35
CA ASP A 862 16.00 -15.22 8.41
C ASP A 862 15.75 -16.53 9.19
N CYS A 863 14.69 -16.57 10.00
CA CYS A 863 14.34 -17.71 10.84
C CYS A 863 13.12 -18.47 10.29
N THR A 864 13.04 -19.77 10.61
CA THR A 864 11.84 -20.57 10.36
C THR A 864 10.73 -20.18 11.31
N SER A 865 9.48 -20.29 10.85
CA SER A 865 8.31 -20.02 11.67
C SER A 865 8.04 -21.15 12.68
N PRO A 866 7.30 -20.88 13.77
CA PRO A 866 6.85 -21.92 14.70
C PRO A 866 6.06 -23.04 14.00
N ALA A 867 5.15 -22.69 13.07
CA ALA A 867 4.36 -23.69 12.37
C ALA A 867 5.19 -24.54 11.39
N PHE A 868 6.25 -23.97 10.79
CA PHE A 868 7.23 -24.76 10.04
C PHE A 868 7.98 -25.73 10.95
N ASN A 869 8.32 -25.34 12.18
CA ASN A 869 8.96 -26.25 13.14
C ASN A 869 8.02 -27.41 13.56
N THR A 870 6.71 -27.16 13.63
CA THR A 870 5.70 -28.22 13.79
C THR A 870 5.70 -29.16 12.59
N LEU A 871 5.65 -28.61 11.36
CA LEU A 871 5.75 -29.42 10.13
C LEU A 871 7.04 -30.25 10.11
N ARG A 872 8.18 -29.65 10.45
CA ARG A 872 9.48 -30.34 10.54
C ARG A 872 9.42 -31.53 11.49
N THR A 873 8.73 -31.38 12.62
CA THR A 873 8.56 -32.45 13.61
C THR A 873 7.74 -33.60 13.02
N LEU A 874 6.63 -33.30 12.33
CA LEU A 874 5.81 -34.30 11.64
C LEU A 874 6.60 -35.07 10.57
N LEU A 875 7.34 -34.34 9.72
CA LEU A 875 8.18 -34.93 8.69
C LEU A 875 9.25 -35.86 9.30
N SER A 876 9.90 -35.43 10.38
CA SER A 876 10.94 -36.22 11.06
C SER A 876 10.38 -37.48 11.71
N MET A 877 9.21 -37.38 12.36
CA MET A 877 8.53 -38.54 12.97
C MET A 877 8.14 -39.58 11.92
N ASN A 878 7.62 -39.15 10.77
CA ASN A 878 7.24 -40.06 9.68
C ASN A 878 8.45 -40.75 9.04
N ILE A 879 9.57 -40.04 8.87
CA ILE A 879 10.81 -40.65 8.38
C ILE A 879 11.30 -41.75 9.34
N LEU A 880 11.24 -41.49 10.66
CA LEU A 880 11.63 -42.48 11.67
C LEU A 880 10.70 -43.70 11.64
N SER A 881 9.38 -43.52 11.58
CA SER A 881 8.43 -44.64 11.51
C SER A 881 8.64 -45.51 10.26
N ASN A 882 8.94 -44.89 9.12
CA ASN A 882 9.18 -45.61 7.87
C ASN A 882 10.53 -46.36 7.89
N SER A 883 11.52 -45.83 8.60
CA SER A 883 12.82 -46.51 8.77
C SER A 883 12.77 -47.72 9.70
N ASP A 884 11.81 -47.76 10.63
CA ASP A 884 11.59 -48.90 11.54
C ASP A 884 10.74 -50.01 10.88
N SER A 885 9.77 -49.66 10.00
CA SER A 885 9.01 -50.66 9.24
C SER A 885 9.84 -51.47 8.25
N ASP A 886 10.91 -50.89 7.69
CA ASP A 886 11.84 -51.61 6.82
C ASP A 886 12.69 -52.64 7.59
N ARG A 887 12.98 -52.40 8.88
CA ARG A 887 13.74 -53.33 9.74
C ARG A 887 12.93 -54.55 10.17
N ASP A 888 11.60 -54.45 10.24
CA ASP A 888 10.73 -55.56 10.61
C ASP A 888 10.43 -56.52 9.44
N SER A 889 10.74 -56.13 8.19
CA SER A 889 10.60 -57.00 7.02
C SER A 889 11.83 -57.88 6.71
N ASP A 890 12.96 -57.62 7.37
CA ASP A 890 14.22 -58.38 7.22
C ASP A 890 14.50 -59.35 8.38
N ASN A 891 13.53 -59.55 9.30
CA ASN A 891 13.69 -60.41 10.47
C ASN A 891 12.97 -61.77 10.34
N ASP A 892 13.25 -62.48 9.25
CA ASP A 892 13.19 -63.94 9.23
C ASP A 892 14.62 -64.49 9.13
N GLY A 893 15.24 -64.65 10.30
CA GLY A 893 16.37 -65.56 10.50
C GLY A 893 17.78 -64.95 10.54
N ASN A 894 18.16 -64.34 11.66
CA ASN A 894 19.33 -64.81 12.39
C ASN A 894 19.41 -64.24 13.81
N SER A 895 19.39 -65.15 14.78
CA SER A 895 19.71 -64.89 16.17
C SER A 895 21.18 -64.50 16.34
N GLY A 896 21.44 -63.34 16.95
CA GLY A 896 22.70 -63.07 17.65
C GLY A 896 23.34 -61.71 17.37
N LEU A 897 23.00 -60.70 18.18
CA LEU A 897 23.90 -60.00 19.10
C LEU A 897 23.25 -58.67 19.51
N GLU A 898 22.65 -58.65 20.70
CA GLU A 898 22.46 -57.42 21.46
C GLU A 898 23.81 -56.92 22.00
N SER A 899 23.85 -55.63 22.32
CA SER A 899 24.93 -54.86 22.95
C SER A 899 26.00 -54.26 22.02
N LYS A 900 25.76 -53.01 21.61
CA LYS A 900 26.68 -51.85 21.73
C LYS A 900 26.16 -50.72 20.85
N LEU A 901 25.58 -49.68 21.47
CA LEU A 901 25.56 -48.29 20.99
C LEU A 901 24.94 -47.40 22.08
N GLU A 902 25.57 -47.42 23.25
CA GLU A 902 25.70 -46.22 24.06
C GLU A 902 27.16 -45.76 23.88
N THR A 903 27.39 -44.45 23.90
CA THR A 903 28.66 -43.74 23.68
C THR A 903 29.22 -43.72 22.25
N GLU A 904 28.88 -42.66 21.49
CA GLU A 904 29.86 -41.76 20.86
C GLU A 904 29.17 -40.47 20.39
N ILE A 905 29.06 -39.52 21.32
CA ILE A 905 28.98 -38.09 21.01
C ILE A 905 30.42 -37.65 20.78
N GLY A 906 30.76 -37.29 19.53
CA GLY A 906 32.09 -36.82 19.19
C GLY A 906 32.16 -36.30 17.76
N ALA A 907 32.10 -34.97 17.66
CA ALA A 907 32.68 -34.11 16.62
C ALA A 907 32.91 -34.70 15.22
N ASP A 908 32.15 -34.21 14.23
CA ASP A 908 32.70 -33.73 12.96
C ASP A 908 31.66 -32.84 12.26
N HIS A 909 31.72 -31.54 12.59
CA HIS A 909 31.16 -30.46 11.79
C HIS A 909 32.32 -29.84 11.02
N GLU A 910 32.44 -30.13 9.72
CA GLU A 910 33.00 -29.23 8.69
C GLU A 910 33.02 -29.94 7.34
N THR A 911 31.97 -29.75 6.54
CA THR A 911 31.95 -29.55 5.07
C THR A 911 30.55 -29.87 4.54
N PHE A 912 29.78 -28.82 4.20
CA PHE A 912 29.00 -28.63 2.96
C PHE A 912 28.17 -27.35 3.04
#